data_AF-A0A9P9X096-F1
#
_entry.id   AF-A0A9P9X096-F1
#
_cell.length_a   1.000
_cell.length_b   1.000
_cell.length_c   1.000
_cell.angle_alpha   90.00
_cell.angle_beta   90.00
_cell.angle_gamma   90.00
#
_symmetry.space_group_name_H-M   'P 1'
#
loop_
_entity.id
_entity.type
_entity.pdbx_description
1 polymer ?
#
loop_
_entity_poly.entity_id
_entity_poly.type
_entity_poly.pdbx_seq_one_letter_code
_entity_poly.pdbx_strand_id
1 'polypeptide(L)'
;MSEWVATKLKAVGVEVTLKDLGKQEGTDLNLPPLVLGRYGSDPEKPTVLVYSHYDVQPASIEDGWKHEPFVMTVEEDGKICGRGTSDDKGPLIGWINMIEAFQKVDVDVPANLVFCFEGMEETASFGLRQGLEDEADKYFKDVDVVCITDVVWVSDEQISVPQGLRGIIFYLVTITGAKVDAHSGGFGGQISEPMTDMVNIMSSLVDANGNILVPGIYDNVQAVTKEEIENALPGAGAVTSIPAKLVGKFSIRTVPFMKWEDIDQLVRKHVKDRFESLGSKNELEIECHPNDWFYEEASHWNYQAAIQATRNVWGVDPALTCEGGSIPIALDFKKTLKKNVLLMPVGRPTDGQHSTNEKLDKSNYINAIKLYGAYLKEVTNFWHVNTSSNFQDFSTQHTALDLTIDFDLAGKVDFETTENTTGLQWFSPSQTDDKEYPFMSSGVPESELIFPPITDTTERKTYRFKMEIPISNYLFAVASGNLAGEKIGPKSYVYCAPGDLEACKQEFQPDLQAIIKSAENIIFEYPWPLYNLVVLPKSFHLGGMENPIFNFYSATVVSGDRENISVVAHEFAHSYSGNLVTNASWEHFWLNEGWTVWTERNIVRELRGNDEVELQAIVGWQDLIQSIEIYGGEDSVFTSLVLEFEGKRPDDIMSKISYEKGYTFLCYLEETVGREKWLKFVPYYFRTFYGAAVDSSRFKDCVLKFFSPDAAATSSLGCVDWNSWFHKPGAPPKPGFCSELYKKAIELADQWGSLSVQSAFRPSGSDVEGWTAGQVLVFLDLLIESPQPIPLEYCKLLDELYDVGKSSNLEIVTRYLRVALRAGDRSVLKQTEDILGQTGRMKFVRPL
;
A
#
# COMPACT_ATOMS: atom_id res chain seq x y z
N MET A 1 15.02 27.02 -35.50
CA MET A 1 14.34 27.46 -34.27
C MET A 1 15.33 27.55 -33.10
N SER A 2 16.08 26.48 -32.81
CA SER A 2 17.28 26.44 -31.94
C SER A 2 18.02 27.77 -31.70
N GLU A 3 18.50 28.45 -32.74
CA GLU A 3 19.24 29.74 -32.61
C GLU A 3 18.44 30.85 -31.91
N TRP A 4 17.13 30.92 -32.13
CA TRP A 4 16.23 31.87 -31.48
C TRP A 4 16.03 31.52 -30.01
N VAL A 5 15.85 30.22 -29.71
CA VAL A 5 15.76 29.71 -28.32
C VAL A 5 17.06 30.00 -27.57
N ALA A 6 18.21 29.70 -28.17
CA ALA A 6 19.53 30.02 -27.62
C ALA A 6 19.74 31.53 -27.42
N THR A 7 19.16 32.37 -28.28
CA THR A 7 19.19 33.84 -28.12
C THR A 7 18.32 34.30 -26.94
N LYS A 8 17.15 33.68 -26.74
CA LYS A 8 16.27 33.97 -25.58
C LYS A 8 16.89 33.55 -24.25
N LEU A 9 17.48 32.36 -24.19
CA LEU A 9 18.22 31.87 -23.02
C LEU A 9 19.40 32.80 -22.67
N LYS A 10 20.23 33.17 -23.65
CA LYS A 10 21.35 34.12 -23.44
C LYS A 10 20.89 35.51 -22.97
N ALA A 11 19.70 35.96 -23.36
CA ALA A 11 19.17 37.26 -22.96
C ALA A 11 18.82 37.35 -21.45
N VAL A 12 18.56 36.21 -20.79
CA VAL A 12 18.37 36.12 -19.32
C VAL A 12 19.60 35.56 -18.60
N GLY A 13 20.78 35.55 -19.24
CA GLY A 13 22.06 35.19 -18.62
C GLY A 13 22.41 33.70 -18.60
N VAL A 14 21.70 32.85 -19.34
CA VAL A 14 22.04 31.43 -19.49
C VAL A 14 23.24 31.25 -20.43
N GLU A 15 24.23 30.46 -20.03
CA GLU A 15 25.30 30.00 -20.92
C GLU A 15 24.75 28.90 -21.85
N VAL A 16 24.89 29.04 -23.17
CA VAL A 16 24.24 28.11 -24.13
C VAL A 16 25.20 27.58 -25.20
N THR A 17 25.23 26.26 -25.30
CA THR A 17 25.91 25.45 -26.31
C THR A 17 24.87 24.84 -27.26
N LEU A 18 25.18 24.80 -28.56
CA LEU A 18 24.41 24.03 -29.54
C LEU A 18 25.17 22.73 -29.83
N LYS A 19 24.63 21.59 -29.40
CA LYS A 19 25.20 20.25 -29.63
C LYS A 19 24.68 19.73 -30.97
N ASP A 20 25.59 19.42 -31.88
CA ASP A 20 25.29 18.74 -33.14
C ASP A 20 24.86 17.29 -32.85
N LEU A 21 23.79 16.84 -33.51
CA LEU A 21 23.24 15.47 -33.44
C LEU A 21 23.52 14.67 -34.73
N GLY A 22 24.14 15.28 -35.75
CA GLY A 22 24.48 14.62 -37.01
C GLY A 22 23.36 14.69 -38.06
N LYS A 23 23.11 13.57 -38.76
CA LYS A 23 22.15 13.49 -39.88
C LYS A 23 21.01 12.53 -39.60
N GLN A 24 19.83 12.84 -40.14
CA GLN A 24 18.67 11.95 -40.14
C GLN A 24 18.96 10.75 -41.06
N GLU A 25 18.77 9.53 -40.54
CA GLU A 25 19.07 8.29 -41.25
C GLU A 25 18.34 8.19 -42.60
N GLY A 26 19.03 7.67 -43.62
CA GLY A 26 18.51 7.58 -44.99
C GLY A 26 18.45 8.90 -45.76
N THR A 27 18.85 10.03 -45.16
CA THR A 27 18.79 11.36 -45.80
C THR A 27 20.13 12.09 -45.79
N ASP A 28 20.22 13.19 -46.54
CA ASP A 28 21.32 14.15 -46.48
C ASP A 28 21.06 15.32 -45.51
N LEU A 29 19.93 15.31 -44.78
CA LEU A 29 19.52 16.38 -43.87
C LEU A 29 20.22 16.25 -42.51
N ASN A 30 20.71 17.38 -42.00
CA ASN A 30 21.20 17.47 -40.63
C ASN A 30 20.02 17.54 -39.66
N LEU A 31 20.15 16.88 -38.51
CA LEU A 31 19.19 17.00 -37.41
C LEU A 31 19.27 18.41 -36.78
N PRO A 32 18.16 18.95 -36.25
CA PRO A 32 18.18 20.15 -35.43
C PRO A 32 19.12 19.98 -34.22
N PRO A 33 19.98 20.96 -33.90
CA PRO A 33 20.90 20.82 -32.79
C PRO A 33 20.17 20.89 -31.44
N LEU A 34 20.64 20.08 -30.50
CA LEU A 34 20.19 20.09 -29.11
C LEU A 34 20.69 21.38 -28.44
N VAL A 35 19.76 22.15 -27.86
CA VAL A 35 20.06 23.42 -27.18
C VAL A 35 20.36 23.13 -25.72
N LEU A 36 21.64 23.09 -25.38
CA LEU A 36 22.12 22.87 -24.01
C LEU A 36 22.38 24.21 -23.33
N GLY A 37 21.66 24.49 -22.25
CA GLY A 37 21.81 25.71 -21.44
C GLY A 37 22.28 25.41 -20.02
N ARG A 38 22.97 26.34 -19.37
CA ARG A 38 23.28 26.28 -17.92
C ARG A 38 23.15 27.66 -17.28
N TYR A 39 22.54 27.70 -16.10
CA TYR A 39 22.34 28.90 -15.30
C TYR A 39 22.66 28.58 -13.84
N GLY A 40 23.73 29.18 -13.32
CA GLY A 40 24.30 28.81 -12.02
C GLY A 40 25.21 27.58 -12.06
N SER A 41 26.08 27.52 -11.05
CA SER A 41 26.98 26.39 -10.76
C SER A 41 27.38 26.38 -9.27
N ASP A 42 26.44 26.77 -8.40
CA ASP A 42 26.64 26.90 -6.96
C ASP A 42 26.53 25.51 -6.29
N PRO A 43 27.59 24.97 -5.67
CA PRO A 43 27.57 23.63 -5.08
C PRO A 43 26.64 23.51 -3.88
N GLU A 44 26.20 24.62 -3.28
CA GLU A 44 25.25 24.63 -2.17
C GLU A 44 23.77 24.60 -2.65
N LYS A 45 23.53 24.48 -3.97
CA LYS A 45 22.19 24.42 -4.57
C LYS A 45 22.00 23.14 -5.40
N PRO A 46 20.79 22.54 -5.41
CA PRO A 46 20.49 21.46 -6.35
C PRO A 46 20.59 21.93 -7.80
N THR A 47 20.90 21.02 -8.71
CA THR A 47 20.88 21.23 -10.15
C THR A 47 19.70 20.52 -10.78
N VAL A 48 18.70 21.28 -11.21
CA VAL A 48 17.52 20.78 -11.92
C VAL A 48 17.78 20.81 -13.42
N LEU A 49 17.64 19.67 -14.09
CA LEU A 49 17.56 19.62 -15.55
C LEU A 49 16.12 19.89 -15.99
N VAL A 50 15.95 20.85 -16.89
CA VAL A 50 14.68 21.21 -17.52
C VAL A 50 14.70 20.81 -18.98
N TYR A 51 13.75 19.97 -19.38
CA TYR A 51 13.50 19.63 -20.78
C TYR A 51 12.20 20.30 -21.28
N SER A 52 12.26 20.71 -22.55
CA SER A 52 11.16 21.21 -23.36
C SER A 52 11.49 21.01 -24.86
N HIS A 53 10.52 21.04 -25.76
CA HIS A 53 10.76 21.01 -27.21
C HIS A 53 10.34 22.30 -27.93
N TYR A 54 10.88 22.53 -29.14
CA TYR A 54 10.65 23.76 -29.93
C TYR A 54 10.15 23.53 -31.35
N ASP A 55 10.09 22.29 -31.82
CA ASP A 55 9.30 21.85 -32.98
C ASP A 55 7.81 21.76 -32.63
N VAL A 56 6.98 21.46 -33.64
CA VAL A 56 5.50 21.37 -33.55
C VAL A 56 4.96 20.63 -34.79
N GLN A 57 3.78 20.01 -34.65
CA GLN A 57 3.00 19.50 -35.78
C GLN A 57 2.73 20.60 -36.82
N PRO A 58 2.77 20.26 -38.13
CA PRO A 58 2.30 21.14 -39.19
C PRO A 58 0.89 21.68 -38.96
N ALA A 59 0.64 22.90 -39.42
CA ALA A 59 -0.66 23.55 -39.35
C ALA A 59 -0.82 24.56 -40.50
N SER A 60 -2.04 24.65 -41.03
CA SER A 60 -2.46 25.61 -42.05
C SER A 60 -3.80 26.24 -41.64
N ILE A 61 -4.14 27.42 -42.17
CA ILE A 61 -5.44 28.04 -41.87
C ILE A 61 -6.60 27.18 -42.45
N GLU A 62 -6.33 26.47 -43.55
CA GLU A 62 -7.21 25.56 -44.26
C GLU A 62 -7.65 24.34 -43.43
N ASP A 63 -6.90 23.93 -42.40
CA ASP A 63 -7.27 22.82 -41.50
C ASP A 63 -8.47 23.14 -40.59
N GLY A 64 -8.94 24.39 -40.58
CA GLY A 64 -10.05 24.85 -39.74
C GLY A 64 -9.63 25.68 -38.54
N TRP A 65 -8.52 26.42 -38.64
CA TRP A 65 -8.10 27.37 -37.62
C TRP A 65 -8.88 28.69 -37.70
N LYS A 66 -9.18 29.26 -36.53
CA LYS A 66 -9.87 30.54 -36.33
C LYS A 66 -8.96 31.76 -36.56
N HIS A 67 -7.66 31.58 -36.35
CA HIS A 67 -6.59 32.57 -36.54
C HIS A 67 -5.41 31.91 -37.26
N GLU A 68 -4.52 32.70 -37.85
CA GLU A 68 -3.28 32.20 -38.47
C GLU A 68 -2.44 31.39 -37.46
N PRO A 69 -2.18 30.09 -37.68
CA PRO A 69 -1.69 29.19 -36.63
C PRO A 69 -0.32 29.57 -36.07
N PHE A 70 0.52 30.27 -36.85
CA PHE A 70 1.84 30.74 -36.42
C PHE A 70 1.86 32.21 -35.96
N VAL A 71 0.69 32.82 -35.74
CA VAL A 71 0.53 34.19 -35.20
C VAL A 71 -0.18 34.12 -33.85
N MET A 72 0.60 34.20 -32.76
CA MET A 72 0.09 34.19 -31.39
C MET A 72 -0.99 35.27 -31.21
N THR A 73 -2.23 34.84 -31.00
CA THR A 73 -3.41 35.70 -30.92
C THR A 73 -4.04 35.56 -29.55
N VAL A 74 -4.30 36.68 -28.85
CA VAL A 74 -4.94 36.65 -27.52
C VAL A 74 -6.40 37.05 -27.65
N GLU A 75 -7.31 36.18 -27.24
CA GLU A 75 -8.75 36.41 -27.31
C GLU A 75 -9.28 37.26 -26.13
N GLU A 76 -10.51 37.78 -26.26
CA GLU A 76 -11.14 38.65 -25.26
C GLU A 76 -11.37 37.95 -23.91
N ASP A 77 -11.50 36.62 -23.90
CA ASP A 77 -11.61 35.80 -22.68
C ASP A 77 -10.26 35.43 -22.05
N GLY A 78 -9.14 35.81 -22.68
CA GLY A 78 -7.78 35.61 -22.18
C GLY A 78 -7.06 34.36 -22.70
N LYS A 79 -7.64 33.60 -23.63
CA LYS A 79 -6.95 32.49 -24.31
C LYS A 79 -5.82 33.01 -25.20
N ILE A 80 -4.65 32.37 -25.13
CA ILE A 80 -3.51 32.61 -26.02
C ILE A 80 -3.53 31.50 -27.08
N CYS A 81 -3.98 31.79 -28.29
CA CYS A 81 -4.17 30.81 -29.37
C CYS A 81 -2.98 30.80 -30.34
N GLY A 82 -2.61 29.60 -30.82
CA GLY A 82 -1.55 29.38 -31.82
C GLY A 82 -0.85 28.02 -31.66
N ARG A 83 -0.19 27.52 -32.71
CA ARG A 83 0.48 26.21 -32.72
C ARG A 83 1.76 26.21 -31.86
N GLY A 84 1.72 25.46 -30.77
CA GLY A 84 2.69 25.41 -29.70
C GLY A 84 2.54 26.51 -28.66
N THR A 85 1.30 26.93 -28.37
CA THR A 85 0.97 27.75 -27.20
C THR A 85 0.84 26.92 -25.93
N SER A 86 0.36 25.68 -26.01
CA SER A 86 0.46 24.68 -24.94
C SER A 86 1.63 23.71 -25.14
N ASP A 87 2.12 23.57 -26.37
CA ASP A 87 2.73 22.33 -26.87
C ASP A 87 4.01 22.58 -27.73
N ASP A 88 5.21 22.75 -27.19
CA ASP A 88 5.62 23.01 -25.79
C ASP A 88 6.35 24.38 -25.68
N LYS A 89 6.29 25.21 -26.75
CA LYS A 89 6.97 26.53 -26.77
C LYS A 89 6.42 27.50 -25.73
N GLY A 90 5.15 27.33 -25.32
CA GLY A 90 4.56 28.06 -24.20
C GLY A 90 5.31 27.80 -22.89
N PRO A 91 5.22 26.57 -22.34
CA PRO A 91 5.97 26.16 -21.14
C PRO A 91 7.48 26.46 -21.22
N LEU A 92 8.14 26.16 -22.35
CA LEU A 92 9.55 26.49 -22.61
C LEU A 92 9.88 27.96 -22.33
N ILE A 93 9.08 28.89 -22.88
CA ILE A 93 9.25 30.33 -22.65
C ILE A 93 8.82 30.73 -21.23
N GLY A 94 7.95 29.96 -20.57
CA GLY A 94 7.63 30.11 -19.16
C GLY A 94 8.87 30.02 -18.25
N TRP A 95 9.79 29.09 -18.50
CA TRP A 95 11.05 28.98 -17.75
C TRP A 95 11.96 30.21 -17.93
N ILE A 96 12.05 30.74 -19.15
CA ILE A 96 12.82 31.95 -19.44
C ILE A 96 12.20 33.16 -18.73
N ASN A 97 10.86 33.27 -18.75
CA ASN A 97 10.12 34.31 -18.06
C ASN A 97 10.18 34.19 -16.53
N MET A 98 10.35 32.98 -15.98
CA MET A 98 10.60 32.77 -14.55
C MET A 98 11.95 33.35 -14.15
N ILE A 99 13.04 33.05 -14.87
CA ILE A 99 14.36 33.67 -14.61
C ILE A 99 14.27 35.21 -14.72
N GLU A 100 13.62 35.72 -15.77
CA GLU A 100 13.42 37.17 -15.96
C GLU A 100 12.61 37.80 -14.82
N ALA A 101 11.64 37.07 -14.24
CA ALA A 101 10.86 37.54 -13.10
C ALA A 101 11.69 37.64 -11.82
N PHE A 102 12.51 36.62 -11.49
CA PHE A 102 13.45 36.64 -10.36
C PHE A 102 14.43 37.82 -10.48
N GLN A 103 15.03 38.00 -11.68
CA GLN A 103 15.93 39.12 -11.97
C GLN A 103 15.25 40.49 -11.84
N LYS A 104 13.96 40.61 -12.18
CA LYS A 104 13.18 41.86 -12.03
C LYS A 104 12.80 42.21 -10.60
N VAL A 105 12.83 41.25 -9.67
CA VAL A 105 12.52 41.48 -8.24
C VAL A 105 13.76 41.47 -7.34
N ASP A 106 14.96 41.36 -7.92
CA ASP A 106 16.26 41.28 -7.21
C ASP A 106 16.31 40.12 -6.19
N VAL A 107 15.76 38.96 -6.59
CA VAL A 107 15.81 37.71 -5.83
C VAL A 107 16.60 36.68 -6.62
N ASP A 108 17.51 35.98 -5.93
CA ASP A 108 18.33 34.91 -6.50
C ASP A 108 17.49 33.64 -6.77
N VAL A 109 17.85 32.89 -7.81
CA VAL A 109 17.14 31.66 -8.19
C VAL A 109 17.56 30.54 -7.22
N PRO A 110 16.62 29.79 -6.59
CA PRO A 110 16.95 28.85 -5.51
C PRO A 110 17.85 27.67 -5.93
N ALA A 111 17.77 27.26 -7.20
CA ALA A 111 18.47 26.11 -7.75
C ALA A 111 19.36 26.50 -8.95
N ASN A 112 20.37 25.69 -9.25
CA ASN A 112 21.03 25.73 -10.56
C ASN A 112 20.11 25.09 -11.62
N LEU A 113 20.17 25.57 -12.85
CA LEU A 113 19.36 25.06 -13.96
C LEU A 113 20.24 24.56 -15.11
N VAL A 114 19.87 23.42 -15.67
CA VAL A 114 20.45 22.85 -16.90
C VAL A 114 19.32 22.70 -17.91
N PHE A 115 19.36 23.42 -19.01
CA PHE A 115 18.36 23.32 -20.07
C PHE A 115 18.79 22.30 -21.11
N CYS A 116 17.86 21.46 -21.56
CA CYS A 116 18.07 20.47 -22.61
C CYS A 116 16.87 20.52 -23.57
N PHE A 117 16.91 21.42 -24.55
CA PHE A 117 15.77 21.64 -25.46
C PHE A 117 16.03 21.09 -26.87
N GLU A 118 15.12 20.26 -27.39
CA GLU A 118 15.24 19.65 -28.72
C GLU A 118 14.25 20.21 -29.74
N GLY A 119 14.38 19.74 -30.98
CA GLY A 119 13.53 20.12 -32.12
C GLY A 119 13.08 18.94 -32.98
N MET A 120 12.88 17.77 -32.38
CA MET A 120 12.49 16.53 -33.05
C MET A 120 11.43 15.71 -32.29
N GLU A 121 10.88 16.18 -31.16
CA GLU A 121 9.95 15.40 -30.30
C GLU A 121 8.79 14.86 -31.12
N GLU A 122 8.13 15.76 -31.88
CA GLU A 122 6.97 15.54 -32.74
C GLU A 122 7.23 14.57 -33.91
N THR A 123 8.49 14.12 -34.03
CA THR A 123 9.00 13.14 -34.98
C THR A 123 9.83 12.04 -34.30
N ALA A 124 9.54 11.73 -33.03
CA ALA A 124 10.16 10.69 -32.20
C ALA A 124 11.64 10.92 -31.82
N SER A 125 12.02 12.18 -31.57
CA SER A 125 13.26 12.58 -30.89
C SER A 125 14.56 12.03 -31.52
N PHE A 126 14.60 11.90 -32.86
CA PHE A 126 15.72 11.30 -33.57
C PHE A 126 17.07 11.97 -33.22
N GLY A 127 17.98 11.18 -32.65
CA GLY A 127 19.30 11.63 -32.22
C GLY A 127 19.40 12.13 -30.78
N LEU A 128 18.29 12.46 -30.10
CA LEU A 128 18.32 12.91 -28.69
C LEU A 128 19.01 11.88 -27.81
N ARG A 129 18.60 10.60 -27.90
CA ARG A 129 19.14 9.51 -27.09
C ARG A 129 20.67 9.46 -27.11
N GLN A 130 21.27 9.47 -28.29
CA GLN A 130 22.74 9.49 -28.45
C GLN A 130 23.33 10.79 -27.89
N GLY A 131 22.66 11.93 -28.04
CA GLY A 131 23.05 13.20 -27.42
C GLY A 131 23.03 13.18 -25.89
N LEU A 132 22.08 12.46 -25.27
CA LEU A 132 22.02 12.24 -23.82
C LEU A 132 23.12 11.29 -23.36
N GLU A 133 23.28 10.14 -24.03
CA GLU A 133 24.33 9.15 -23.72
C GLU A 133 25.74 9.75 -23.91
N ASP A 134 25.94 10.61 -24.90
CA ASP A 134 27.18 11.37 -25.12
C ASP A 134 27.53 12.29 -23.94
N GLU A 135 26.54 12.97 -23.35
CA GLU A 135 26.77 14.08 -22.42
C GLU A 135 26.42 13.75 -20.95
N ALA A 136 25.97 12.53 -20.67
CA ALA A 136 25.61 12.04 -19.33
C ALA A 136 26.72 12.26 -18.29
N ASP A 137 27.93 11.73 -18.54
CA ASP A 137 29.12 11.91 -17.68
C ASP A 137 29.82 13.28 -17.86
N LYS A 138 29.22 14.20 -18.64
CA LYS A 138 29.80 15.51 -18.99
C LYS A 138 28.89 16.66 -18.57
N TYR A 139 28.00 17.12 -19.45
CA TYR A 139 27.15 18.29 -19.26
C TYR A 139 26.07 18.06 -18.19
N PHE A 140 25.61 16.81 -18.07
CA PHE A 140 24.55 16.37 -17.15
C PHE A 140 25.08 15.71 -15.87
N LYS A 141 26.40 15.53 -15.73
CA LYS A 141 27.05 14.79 -14.63
C LYS A 141 26.58 15.23 -13.24
N ASP A 142 26.46 16.54 -13.06
CA ASP A 142 26.16 17.20 -11.79
C ASP A 142 24.67 17.59 -11.65
N VAL A 143 23.77 16.88 -12.34
CA VAL A 143 22.30 17.04 -12.23
C VAL A 143 21.76 16.19 -11.08
N ASP A 144 20.88 16.76 -10.26
CA ASP A 144 20.19 16.05 -9.16
C ASP A 144 18.87 15.41 -9.62
N VAL A 145 18.05 16.15 -10.36
CA VAL A 145 16.69 15.76 -10.79
C VAL A 145 16.35 16.32 -12.18
N VAL A 146 15.39 15.69 -12.85
CA VAL A 146 14.87 16.14 -14.15
C VAL A 146 13.42 16.64 -13.98
N CYS A 147 13.05 17.66 -14.75
CA CYS A 147 11.70 18.18 -14.90
C CYS A 147 11.37 18.38 -16.40
N ILE A 148 10.24 17.81 -16.84
CA ILE A 148 9.66 17.92 -18.19
C ILE A 148 8.34 18.69 -18.07
N THR A 149 8.07 19.65 -18.97
CA THR A 149 6.82 20.44 -18.95
C THR A 149 5.84 20.17 -20.09
N ASP A 150 6.20 19.27 -21.00
CA ASP A 150 5.32 18.67 -21.99
C ASP A 150 4.33 17.72 -21.30
N VAL A 151 3.29 18.28 -20.66
CA VAL A 151 2.12 17.57 -20.10
C VAL A 151 1.00 18.58 -19.80
N VAL A 152 -0.24 18.09 -19.74
CA VAL A 152 -1.45 18.88 -19.42
C VAL A 152 -2.17 18.34 -18.18
N TRP A 153 -3.09 19.13 -17.63
CA TRP A 153 -3.96 18.70 -16.52
C TRP A 153 -4.98 17.65 -16.98
N VAL A 154 -5.48 16.83 -16.04
CA VAL A 154 -6.51 15.81 -16.32
C VAL A 154 -7.91 16.40 -16.52
N SER A 155 -8.20 17.59 -15.99
CA SER A 155 -9.43 18.32 -16.32
C SER A 155 -9.21 19.83 -16.36
N ASP A 156 -10.24 20.59 -16.77
CA ASP A 156 -10.21 22.05 -16.72
C ASP A 156 -10.23 22.61 -15.27
N GLU A 157 -10.63 21.78 -14.29
CA GLU A 157 -10.86 22.18 -12.90
C GLU A 157 -9.88 21.53 -11.90
N GLN A 158 -9.26 20.39 -12.24
CA GLN A 158 -8.35 19.63 -11.39
C GLN A 158 -6.93 19.62 -11.96
N ILE A 159 -6.00 20.17 -11.19
CA ILE A 159 -4.56 20.18 -11.50
C ILE A 159 -4.00 18.78 -11.23
N SER A 160 -3.19 18.25 -12.13
CA SER A 160 -2.44 17.01 -11.94
C SER A 160 -0.93 17.23 -11.81
N VAL A 161 -0.22 16.21 -11.33
CA VAL A 161 1.23 16.00 -11.50
C VAL A 161 1.40 14.53 -11.93
N PRO A 162 1.71 14.26 -13.21
CA PRO A 162 1.71 12.87 -13.70
C PRO A 162 2.87 12.06 -13.14
N GLN A 163 2.54 10.98 -12.43
CA GLN A 163 3.49 10.02 -11.88
C GLN A 163 3.71 8.80 -12.81
N GLY A 164 2.91 8.65 -13.87
CA GLY A 164 3.11 7.62 -14.88
C GLY A 164 2.47 7.92 -16.23
N LEU A 165 2.93 7.23 -17.27
CA LEU A 165 2.43 7.31 -18.64
C LEU A 165 2.31 5.92 -19.26
N ARG A 166 1.26 5.70 -20.06
CA ARG A 166 1.08 4.46 -20.84
C ARG A 166 2.20 4.31 -21.88
N GLY A 167 2.60 3.07 -22.14
CA GLY A 167 3.44 2.75 -23.30
C GLY A 167 2.60 2.66 -24.57
N ILE A 168 3.27 2.59 -25.73
CA ILE A 168 2.62 2.41 -27.03
C ILE A 168 3.46 1.50 -27.93
N ILE A 169 2.85 0.44 -28.43
CA ILE A 169 3.49 -0.46 -29.40
C ILE A 169 2.81 -0.23 -30.75
N PHE A 170 3.56 0.22 -31.74
CA PHE A 170 3.09 0.34 -33.12
C PHE A 170 3.38 -0.94 -33.89
N TYR A 171 2.37 -1.44 -34.60
CA TYR A 171 2.51 -2.55 -35.54
C TYR A 171 2.28 -2.08 -36.97
N LEU A 172 3.17 -2.49 -37.87
CA LEU A 172 2.98 -2.39 -39.31
C LEU A 172 2.70 -3.79 -39.86
N VAL A 173 1.47 -4.03 -40.31
CA VAL A 173 1.08 -5.29 -40.96
C VAL A 173 1.08 -5.08 -42.46
N THR A 174 1.99 -5.76 -43.14
CA THR A 174 2.04 -5.83 -44.59
C THR A 174 1.36 -7.11 -45.07
N ILE A 175 0.43 -6.99 -46.02
CA ILE A 175 -0.10 -8.12 -46.78
C ILE A 175 0.22 -7.87 -48.26
N THR A 176 0.95 -8.80 -48.87
CA THR A 176 1.36 -8.74 -50.29
C THR A 176 0.66 -9.85 -51.06
N GLY A 177 0.04 -9.49 -52.19
CA GLY A 177 -0.69 -10.41 -53.07
C GLY A 177 0.02 -10.66 -54.39
N ALA A 178 -0.71 -10.52 -55.50
CA ALA A 178 -0.15 -10.69 -56.83
C ALA A 178 0.95 -9.64 -57.12
N LYS A 179 1.99 -10.03 -57.88
CA LYS A 179 3.18 -9.19 -58.15
C LYS A 179 2.92 -7.90 -58.96
N VAL A 180 1.69 -7.70 -59.43
CA VAL A 180 1.15 -6.50 -60.10
C VAL A 180 -0.34 -6.42 -59.80
N ASP A 181 -0.92 -5.21 -59.85
CA ASP A 181 -2.36 -4.99 -59.67
C ASP A 181 -3.19 -5.77 -60.71
N ALA A 182 -4.36 -6.25 -60.29
CA ALA A 182 -5.17 -7.19 -61.07
C ALA A 182 -6.62 -6.72 -61.29
N HIS A 183 -7.19 -7.06 -62.45
CA HIS A 183 -8.58 -6.71 -62.76
C HIS A 183 -9.57 -7.66 -62.06
N SER A 184 -10.30 -7.15 -61.06
CA SER A 184 -11.20 -7.93 -60.20
C SER A 184 -12.18 -8.84 -60.96
N GLY A 185 -12.85 -8.31 -61.97
CA GLY A 185 -13.80 -9.07 -62.81
C GLY A 185 -13.17 -10.14 -63.71
N GLY A 186 -11.84 -10.26 -63.77
CA GLY A 186 -11.12 -11.28 -64.55
C GLY A 186 -10.40 -12.33 -63.69
N PHE A 187 -9.93 -11.96 -62.50
CA PHE A 187 -9.13 -12.83 -61.62
C PHE A 187 -9.77 -13.12 -60.25
N GLY A 188 -10.93 -12.54 -59.95
CA GLY A 188 -11.68 -12.81 -58.72
C GLY A 188 -11.95 -14.31 -58.51
N GLY A 189 -11.59 -14.82 -57.33
CA GLY A 189 -11.66 -16.24 -57.00
C GLY A 189 -10.48 -17.10 -57.48
N GLN A 190 -9.57 -16.57 -58.30
CA GLN A 190 -8.30 -17.24 -58.65
C GLN A 190 -7.16 -16.76 -57.73
N ILE A 191 -7.09 -15.47 -57.47
CA ILE A 191 -6.17 -14.83 -56.51
C ILE A 191 -6.95 -14.31 -55.29
N SER A 192 -6.29 -14.26 -54.12
CA SER A 192 -6.83 -13.63 -52.92
C SER A 192 -6.68 -12.11 -53.00
N GLU A 193 -7.73 -11.39 -52.64
CA GLU A 193 -7.74 -9.92 -52.51
C GLU A 193 -7.07 -9.52 -51.18
N PRO A 194 -5.89 -8.85 -51.18
CA PRO A 194 -5.22 -8.45 -49.94
C PRO A 194 -6.09 -7.58 -49.02
N MET A 195 -7.04 -6.80 -49.57
CA MET A 195 -7.96 -6.02 -48.74
C MET A 195 -8.91 -6.91 -47.93
N THR A 196 -9.25 -8.11 -48.42
CA THR A 196 -10.13 -9.04 -47.71
C THR A 196 -9.41 -9.64 -46.50
N ASP A 197 -8.15 -10.05 -46.67
CA ASP A 197 -7.33 -10.53 -45.56
C ASP A 197 -7.04 -9.42 -44.56
N MET A 198 -6.78 -8.19 -45.03
CA MET A 198 -6.56 -7.01 -44.18
C MET A 198 -7.79 -6.67 -43.35
N VAL A 199 -8.98 -6.63 -43.95
CA VAL A 199 -10.24 -6.42 -43.20
C VAL A 199 -10.45 -7.53 -42.18
N ASN A 200 -10.27 -8.80 -42.54
CA ASN A 200 -10.46 -9.93 -41.63
C ASN A 200 -9.45 -9.96 -40.47
N ILE A 201 -8.20 -9.56 -40.69
CA ILE A 201 -7.20 -9.41 -39.62
C ILE A 201 -7.61 -8.24 -38.72
N MET A 202 -7.81 -7.05 -39.27
CA MET A 202 -8.09 -5.83 -38.49
C MET A 202 -9.41 -5.97 -37.68
N SER A 203 -10.46 -6.57 -38.26
CA SER A 203 -11.71 -6.87 -37.54
C SER A 203 -11.64 -8.05 -36.58
N SER A 204 -10.48 -8.70 -36.45
CA SER A 204 -10.19 -9.69 -35.39
C SER A 204 -9.09 -9.24 -34.42
N LEU A 205 -8.60 -8.00 -34.59
CA LEU A 205 -7.77 -7.31 -33.60
C LEU A 205 -8.62 -6.43 -32.67
N VAL A 206 -9.73 -5.88 -33.16
CA VAL A 206 -10.63 -5.01 -32.40
C VAL A 206 -12.10 -5.20 -32.82
N ASP A 207 -13.03 -5.10 -31.89
CA ASP A 207 -14.48 -5.15 -32.17
C ASP A 207 -15.04 -3.79 -32.60
N ALA A 208 -16.33 -3.75 -32.94
CA ALA A 208 -17.02 -2.52 -33.38
C ALA A 208 -17.20 -1.45 -32.27
N ASN A 209 -16.83 -1.75 -31.03
CA ASN A 209 -16.90 -0.86 -29.86
C ASN A 209 -15.51 -0.42 -29.36
N GLY A 210 -14.42 -0.94 -29.94
CA GLY A 210 -13.04 -0.66 -29.52
C GLY A 210 -12.38 -1.71 -28.62
N ASN A 211 -13.04 -2.84 -28.32
CA ASN A 211 -12.48 -3.90 -27.47
C ASN A 211 -11.46 -4.75 -28.25
N ILE A 212 -10.27 -4.97 -27.68
CA ILE A 212 -9.15 -5.69 -28.31
C ILE A 212 -9.43 -7.20 -28.33
N LEU A 213 -9.63 -7.78 -29.51
CA LEU A 213 -10.07 -9.17 -29.69
C LEU A 213 -8.92 -10.22 -29.68
N VAL A 214 -7.73 -9.83 -29.22
CA VAL A 214 -6.56 -10.71 -29.11
C VAL A 214 -6.65 -11.51 -27.79
N PRO A 215 -6.76 -12.85 -27.82
CA PRO A 215 -6.82 -13.66 -26.60
C PRO A 215 -5.56 -13.49 -25.73
N GLY A 216 -5.72 -13.43 -24.41
CA GLY A 216 -4.62 -13.21 -23.47
C GLY A 216 -4.33 -11.74 -23.14
N ILE A 217 -4.82 -10.76 -23.92
CA ILE A 217 -4.54 -9.34 -23.66
C ILE A 217 -5.33 -8.79 -22.46
N TYR A 218 -6.56 -9.27 -22.23
CA TYR A 218 -7.40 -8.79 -21.11
C TYR A 218 -7.20 -9.55 -19.80
N ASP A 219 -6.44 -10.65 -19.80
CA ASP A 219 -6.23 -11.53 -18.65
C ASP A 219 -5.56 -10.82 -17.45
N ASN A 220 -4.92 -9.67 -17.69
CA ASN A 220 -4.30 -8.80 -16.68
C ASN A 220 -4.89 -7.37 -16.65
N VAL A 221 -6.16 -7.18 -17.04
CA VAL A 221 -6.77 -5.85 -17.23
C VAL A 221 -8.06 -5.69 -16.41
N GLN A 222 -8.16 -4.62 -15.62
CA GLN A 222 -9.39 -4.25 -14.91
C GLN A 222 -10.45 -3.69 -15.87
N ALA A 223 -11.72 -3.90 -15.51
CA ALA A 223 -12.87 -3.57 -16.35
C ALA A 223 -13.22 -2.06 -16.33
N VAL A 224 -13.42 -1.51 -17.53
CA VAL A 224 -13.84 -0.11 -17.78
C VAL A 224 -15.29 0.12 -17.35
N THR A 225 -15.61 1.31 -16.85
CA THR A 225 -16.95 1.68 -16.38
C THR A 225 -17.84 2.22 -17.51
N LYS A 226 -19.16 2.25 -17.29
CA LYS A 226 -20.13 2.61 -18.35
C LYS A 226 -20.10 4.08 -18.78
N GLU A 227 -19.53 4.97 -17.97
CA GLU A 227 -19.50 6.42 -18.22
C GLU A 227 -18.43 6.80 -19.28
N GLU A 228 -17.43 5.93 -19.47
CA GLU A 228 -16.28 6.15 -20.36
C GLU A 228 -16.57 5.84 -21.84
N ILE A 229 -17.79 5.43 -22.20
CA ILE A 229 -18.11 4.78 -23.49
C ILE A 229 -18.80 5.73 -24.50
N GLU A 230 -19.46 6.81 -24.07
CA GLU A 230 -20.46 7.50 -24.92
C GLU A 230 -19.91 8.48 -26.00
N ASN A 231 -18.59 8.63 -26.18
CA ASN A 231 -18.00 9.68 -27.04
C ASN A 231 -17.03 9.18 -28.15
N ALA A 232 -17.55 8.66 -29.26
CA ALA A 232 -16.80 8.51 -30.53
C ALA A 232 -17.72 8.52 -31.78
N LEU A 233 -17.25 9.06 -32.90
CA LEU A 233 -18.00 9.15 -34.17
C LEU A 233 -17.20 8.61 -35.38
N PRO A 234 -17.81 7.82 -36.29
CA PRO A 234 -17.12 7.24 -37.46
C PRO A 234 -17.34 8.00 -38.78
N GLY A 235 -16.43 7.81 -39.74
CA GLY A 235 -16.56 8.25 -41.13
C GLY A 235 -15.96 7.23 -42.11
N ALA A 236 -16.46 7.16 -43.35
CA ALA A 236 -16.11 6.09 -44.30
C ALA A 236 -16.14 6.51 -45.77
N GLY A 237 -15.37 5.81 -46.62
CA GLY A 237 -15.35 5.94 -48.08
C GLY A 237 -14.47 4.86 -48.73
N ALA A 238 -14.77 4.43 -49.95
CA ALA A 238 -14.09 3.32 -50.63
C ALA A 238 -13.95 3.52 -52.16
N VAL A 239 -12.98 2.85 -52.77
CA VAL A 239 -12.64 2.91 -54.21
C VAL A 239 -12.36 1.49 -54.73
N THR A 240 -12.59 1.21 -56.03
CA THR A 240 -12.60 -0.15 -56.58
C THR A 240 -11.37 -0.51 -57.43
N SER A 241 -10.41 -1.21 -56.83
CA SER A 241 -9.27 -1.89 -57.49
C SER A 241 -8.72 -3.00 -56.59
N ILE A 242 -8.05 -4.02 -57.14
CA ILE A 242 -7.30 -5.02 -56.36
C ILE A 242 -5.84 -4.55 -56.23
N PRO A 243 -5.39 -4.01 -55.08
CA PRO A 243 -4.02 -3.59 -54.87
C PRO A 243 -3.06 -4.78 -54.70
N ALA A 244 -1.86 -4.69 -55.28
CA ALA A 244 -0.80 -5.68 -55.14
C ALA A 244 -0.23 -5.79 -53.70
N LYS A 245 -0.26 -4.70 -52.92
CA LYS A 245 0.21 -4.63 -51.53
C LYS A 245 -0.71 -3.72 -50.71
N LEU A 246 -1.01 -4.10 -49.47
CA LEU A 246 -1.63 -3.23 -48.47
C LEU A 246 -0.84 -3.22 -47.17
N VAL A 247 -0.88 -2.08 -46.48
CA VAL A 247 -0.22 -1.84 -45.21
C VAL A 247 -1.27 -1.35 -44.21
N GLY A 248 -1.54 -2.14 -43.17
CA GLY A 248 -2.36 -1.75 -42.05
C GLY A 248 -1.48 -1.30 -40.88
N LYS A 249 -1.72 -0.11 -40.34
CA LYS A 249 -1.11 0.33 -39.08
C LYS A 249 -2.15 0.19 -37.96
N PHE A 250 -1.75 -0.41 -36.85
CA PHE A 250 -2.49 -0.32 -35.59
C PHE A 250 -1.51 -0.12 -34.42
N SER A 251 -2.06 0.21 -33.26
CA SER A 251 -1.27 0.43 -32.04
C SER A 251 -1.98 -0.16 -30.84
N ILE A 252 -1.23 -0.80 -29.94
CA ILE A 252 -1.71 -1.23 -28.63
C ILE A 252 -1.10 -0.30 -27.58
N ARG A 253 -1.94 0.25 -26.70
CA ARG A 253 -1.49 0.99 -25.51
C ARG A 253 -1.19 -0.02 -24.41
N THR A 254 -0.05 0.13 -23.74
CA THR A 254 0.33 -0.71 -22.59
C THR A 254 0.22 0.08 -21.29
N VAL A 255 -0.18 -0.60 -20.22
CA VAL A 255 -0.16 -0.07 -18.85
C VAL A 255 1.13 -0.51 -18.13
N PRO A 256 1.48 0.06 -16.96
CA PRO A 256 2.61 -0.42 -16.18
C PRO A 256 2.60 -1.95 -15.99
N PHE A 257 3.80 -2.52 -15.92
CA PHE A 257 4.08 -3.96 -15.83
C PHE A 257 3.71 -4.82 -17.07
N MET A 258 3.00 -4.30 -18.08
CA MET A 258 2.87 -4.98 -19.38
C MET A 258 4.18 -4.88 -20.18
N LYS A 259 4.86 -6.01 -20.36
CA LYS A 259 6.07 -6.12 -21.18
C LYS A 259 5.73 -6.20 -22.67
N TRP A 260 6.49 -5.48 -23.49
CA TRP A 260 6.26 -5.44 -24.94
C TRP A 260 6.67 -6.75 -25.62
N GLU A 261 7.66 -7.48 -25.08
CA GLU A 261 8.13 -8.76 -25.61
C GLU A 261 7.05 -9.86 -25.54
N ASP A 262 6.28 -9.86 -24.45
CA ASP A 262 5.20 -10.84 -24.22
C ASP A 262 3.98 -10.50 -25.10
N ILE A 263 3.66 -9.20 -25.24
CA ILE A 263 2.59 -8.73 -26.13
C ILE A 263 2.94 -8.94 -27.61
N ASP A 264 4.19 -8.68 -28.03
CA ASP A 264 4.65 -8.93 -29.40
C ASP A 264 4.55 -10.42 -29.77
N GLN A 265 4.85 -11.33 -28.85
CA GLN A 265 4.63 -12.77 -29.04
C GLN A 265 3.14 -13.11 -29.20
N LEU A 266 2.26 -12.60 -28.32
CA LEU A 266 0.82 -12.84 -28.38
C LEU A 266 0.20 -12.28 -29.68
N VAL A 267 0.53 -11.04 -30.04
CA VAL A 267 0.04 -10.37 -31.25
C VAL A 267 0.54 -11.07 -32.51
N ARG A 268 1.85 -11.38 -32.61
CA ARG A 268 2.38 -12.14 -33.76
C ARG A 268 1.75 -13.52 -33.88
N LYS A 269 1.48 -14.20 -32.75
CA LYS A 269 0.81 -15.49 -32.77
C LYS A 269 -0.63 -15.34 -33.27
N HIS A 270 -1.43 -14.46 -32.68
CA HIS A 270 -2.83 -14.27 -33.08
C HIS A 270 -2.96 -13.86 -34.54
N VAL A 271 -2.20 -12.86 -35.01
CA VAL A 271 -2.26 -12.42 -36.41
C VAL A 271 -1.89 -13.56 -37.38
N LYS A 272 -0.90 -14.40 -37.06
CA LYS A 272 -0.55 -15.58 -37.85
C LYS A 272 -1.64 -16.66 -37.81
N ASP A 273 -2.07 -17.09 -36.62
CA ASP A 273 -3.12 -18.09 -36.43
C ASP A 273 -4.40 -17.69 -37.18
N ARG A 274 -4.78 -16.40 -37.12
CA ARG A 274 -5.93 -15.84 -37.84
C ARG A 274 -5.71 -15.83 -39.35
N PHE A 275 -4.55 -15.38 -39.84
CA PHE A 275 -4.24 -15.37 -41.28
C PHE A 275 -4.20 -16.77 -41.89
N GLU A 276 -3.55 -17.73 -41.21
CA GLU A 276 -3.52 -19.14 -41.60
C GLU A 276 -4.94 -19.73 -41.66
N SER A 277 -5.82 -19.35 -40.72
CA SER A 277 -7.23 -19.81 -40.70
C SER A 277 -8.08 -19.33 -41.89
N LEU A 278 -7.64 -18.31 -42.63
CA LEU A 278 -8.30 -17.85 -43.87
C LEU A 278 -7.98 -18.75 -45.08
N GLY A 279 -6.91 -19.54 -45.02
CA GLY A 279 -6.44 -20.34 -46.16
C GLY A 279 -6.00 -19.49 -47.36
N SER A 280 -5.57 -18.24 -47.13
CA SER A 280 -5.21 -17.30 -48.19
C SER A 280 -3.90 -17.67 -48.89
N LYS A 281 -3.68 -17.09 -50.07
CA LYS A 281 -2.48 -17.28 -50.92
C LYS A 281 -1.50 -16.10 -50.85
N ASN A 282 -1.80 -15.11 -50.01
CA ASN A 282 -1.01 -13.90 -49.84
C ASN A 282 0.15 -14.12 -48.85
N GLU A 283 1.11 -13.21 -48.84
CA GLU A 283 2.26 -13.24 -47.91
C GLU A 283 2.08 -12.18 -46.80
N LEU A 284 2.40 -12.55 -45.56
CA LEU A 284 2.20 -11.75 -44.33
C LEU A 284 3.54 -11.35 -43.71
N GLU A 285 3.70 -10.06 -43.44
CA GLU A 285 4.86 -9.46 -42.77
C GLU A 285 4.38 -8.55 -41.63
N ILE A 286 5.08 -8.59 -40.48
CA ILE A 286 4.70 -7.87 -39.26
C ILE A 286 5.94 -7.17 -38.69
N GLU A 287 5.96 -5.84 -38.74
CA GLU A 287 6.95 -5.00 -38.07
C GLU A 287 6.38 -4.51 -36.73
N CYS A 288 7.26 -4.24 -35.76
CA CYS A 288 6.89 -3.82 -34.41
C CYS A 288 7.87 -2.75 -33.92
N HIS A 289 7.34 -1.64 -33.39
CA HIS A 289 8.09 -0.54 -32.82
C HIS A 289 7.56 -0.28 -31.40
N PRO A 290 8.21 -0.83 -30.36
CA PRO A 290 7.75 -0.74 -28.98
C PRO A 290 8.29 0.51 -28.27
N ASN A 291 7.40 1.31 -27.69
CA ASN A 291 7.72 2.26 -26.63
C ASN A 291 7.20 1.71 -25.29
N ASP A 292 8.10 1.62 -24.33
CA ASP A 292 7.90 1.13 -22.97
C ASP A 292 7.03 2.12 -22.14
N TRP A 293 6.53 1.70 -20.98
CA TRP A 293 5.72 2.55 -20.08
C TRP A 293 6.61 3.31 -19.09
N PHE A 294 6.13 4.47 -18.63
CA PHE A 294 6.86 5.32 -17.67
C PHE A 294 6.14 5.35 -16.31
N TYR A 295 6.92 5.33 -15.23
CA TYR A 295 6.42 5.49 -13.86
C TYR A 295 7.53 6.03 -12.93
N GLU A 296 7.15 6.85 -11.97
CA GLU A 296 7.97 7.37 -10.87
C GLU A 296 7.16 7.36 -9.57
N GLU A 297 7.83 7.18 -8.43
CA GLU A 297 7.13 7.22 -7.15
C GLU A 297 6.92 8.66 -6.68
N ALA A 298 5.67 9.05 -6.42
CA ALA A 298 5.34 10.34 -5.82
C ALA A 298 5.91 10.52 -4.39
N SER A 299 6.34 9.44 -3.73
CA SER A 299 7.12 9.44 -2.48
C SER A 299 8.45 10.20 -2.61
N HIS A 300 9.04 10.21 -3.81
CA HIS A 300 10.34 10.83 -4.06
C HIS A 300 10.28 12.34 -3.84
N TRP A 301 11.31 12.89 -3.19
CA TRP A 301 11.32 14.27 -2.70
C TRP A 301 11.14 15.34 -3.79
N ASN A 302 11.47 15.01 -5.05
CA ASN A 302 11.21 15.83 -6.24
C ASN A 302 9.70 16.01 -6.53
N TYR A 303 8.93 14.93 -6.39
CA TYR A 303 7.46 14.96 -6.52
C TYR A 303 6.83 15.65 -5.30
N GLN A 304 7.35 15.42 -4.08
CA GLN A 304 6.91 16.15 -2.88
C GLN A 304 7.14 17.66 -3.00
N ALA A 305 8.26 18.09 -3.59
CA ALA A 305 8.51 19.48 -3.92
C ALA A 305 7.50 20.05 -4.95
N ALA A 306 7.13 19.27 -5.96
CA ALA A 306 6.12 19.65 -6.94
C ALA A 306 4.71 19.78 -6.31
N ILE A 307 4.30 18.81 -5.50
CA ILE A 307 3.05 18.83 -4.72
C ILE A 307 2.98 20.09 -3.86
N GLN A 308 4.04 20.38 -3.09
CA GLN A 308 4.05 21.55 -2.22
C GLN A 308 4.11 22.87 -3.01
N ALA A 309 4.77 22.91 -4.17
CA ALA A 309 4.77 24.08 -5.04
C ALA A 309 3.41 24.35 -5.67
N THR A 310 2.66 23.32 -6.08
CA THR A 310 1.28 23.45 -6.56
C THR A 310 0.35 23.96 -5.46
N ARG A 311 0.42 23.38 -4.25
CA ARG A 311 -0.27 23.89 -3.05
C ARG A 311 0.01 25.39 -2.83
N ASN A 312 1.28 25.79 -2.91
CA ASN A 312 1.71 27.18 -2.70
C ASN A 312 1.19 28.17 -3.77
N VAL A 313 0.87 27.72 -4.98
CA VAL A 313 0.52 28.59 -6.13
C VAL A 313 -0.97 28.61 -6.46
N TRP A 314 -1.68 27.49 -6.31
CA TRP A 314 -3.13 27.39 -6.58
C TRP A 314 -3.98 27.12 -5.34
N GLY A 315 -3.39 26.79 -4.19
CA GLY A 315 -4.13 26.54 -2.94
C GLY A 315 -4.89 25.20 -2.90
N VAL A 316 -4.54 24.27 -3.80
CA VAL A 316 -5.10 22.91 -3.89
C VAL A 316 -3.97 21.88 -4.03
N ASP A 317 -4.27 20.65 -3.67
CA ASP A 317 -3.38 19.50 -3.86
C ASP A 317 -3.52 18.99 -5.31
N PRO A 318 -2.41 18.72 -6.04
CA PRO A 318 -2.49 18.10 -7.35
C PRO A 318 -2.85 16.62 -7.27
N ALA A 319 -3.68 16.15 -8.19
CA ALA A 319 -3.93 14.72 -8.40
C ALA A 319 -2.67 14.05 -8.99
N LEU A 320 -2.32 12.84 -8.50
CA LEU A 320 -1.11 12.13 -8.92
C LEU A 320 -1.44 11.08 -9.99
N THR A 321 -1.29 11.45 -11.26
CA THR A 321 -2.00 10.78 -12.37
C THR A 321 -1.14 9.82 -13.18
N CYS A 322 -1.76 8.76 -13.70
CA CYS A 322 -1.16 7.79 -14.63
C CYS A 322 -1.84 7.91 -16.00
N GLU A 323 -1.26 8.70 -16.90
CA GLU A 323 -1.98 9.29 -18.03
C GLU A 323 -1.87 8.48 -19.33
N GLY A 324 -2.82 8.71 -20.24
CA GLY A 324 -2.94 7.99 -21.51
C GLY A 324 -1.93 8.38 -22.60
N GLY A 325 -1.14 9.44 -22.36
CA GLY A 325 -0.02 9.86 -23.22
C GLY A 325 1.13 8.86 -23.19
N SER A 326 2.10 9.07 -24.08
CA SER A 326 3.37 8.33 -24.11
C SER A 326 4.46 9.31 -24.51
N ILE A 327 5.39 9.61 -23.61
CA ILE A 327 6.46 10.61 -23.78
C ILE A 327 7.80 9.85 -23.66
N PRO A 328 8.34 9.28 -24.77
CA PRO A 328 9.44 8.30 -24.71
C PRO A 328 10.73 8.87 -24.11
N ILE A 329 10.96 10.17 -24.30
CA ILE A 329 12.08 10.94 -23.74
C ILE A 329 12.18 10.83 -22.22
N ALA A 330 11.06 10.69 -21.49
CA ALA A 330 11.07 10.60 -20.03
C ALA A 330 11.76 9.30 -19.57
N LEU A 331 11.59 8.22 -20.34
CA LEU A 331 12.30 6.97 -20.15
C LEU A 331 13.78 7.07 -20.54
N ASP A 332 14.12 7.83 -21.58
CA ASP A 332 15.53 8.00 -21.97
C ASP A 332 16.30 8.88 -20.98
N PHE A 333 15.69 9.91 -20.39
CA PHE A 333 16.26 10.62 -19.25
C PHE A 333 16.43 9.70 -18.03
N LYS A 334 15.38 8.95 -17.65
CA LYS A 334 15.42 8.03 -16.49
C LYS A 334 16.47 6.93 -16.67
N LYS A 335 16.51 6.27 -17.84
CA LYS A 335 17.41 5.14 -18.14
C LYS A 335 18.87 5.60 -18.34
N THR A 336 19.09 6.78 -18.94
CA THR A 336 20.44 7.30 -19.22
C THR A 336 21.06 8.00 -18.01
N LEU A 337 20.36 8.98 -17.41
CA LEU A 337 20.90 9.79 -16.31
C LEU A 337 20.74 9.14 -14.94
N LYS A 338 19.82 8.17 -14.80
CA LYS A 338 19.51 7.46 -13.53
C LYS A 338 19.11 8.43 -12.41
N LYS A 339 18.35 9.47 -12.78
CA LYS A 339 17.72 10.44 -11.89
C LYS A 339 16.21 10.31 -11.98
N ASN A 340 15.51 10.71 -10.92
CA ASN A 340 14.05 10.80 -10.93
C ASN A 340 13.59 11.93 -11.87
N VAL A 341 12.57 11.64 -12.67
CA VAL A 341 12.02 12.50 -13.73
C VAL A 341 10.62 12.99 -13.35
N LEU A 342 10.46 14.28 -13.11
CA LEU A 342 9.17 14.90 -12.84
C LEU A 342 8.48 15.32 -14.15
N LEU A 343 7.19 15.01 -14.29
CA LEU A 343 6.30 15.59 -15.29
C LEU A 343 5.52 16.73 -14.63
N MET A 344 5.60 17.96 -15.17
CA MET A 344 5.04 19.17 -14.55
C MET A 344 4.09 19.92 -15.52
N PRO A 345 2.75 19.73 -15.41
CA PRO A 345 1.82 20.17 -16.44
C PRO A 345 1.39 21.63 -16.34
N VAL A 346 1.12 22.22 -17.51
CA VAL A 346 0.87 23.66 -17.67
C VAL A 346 -0.48 23.96 -18.34
N GLY A 347 -0.79 23.22 -19.41
CA GLY A 347 -2.06 23.33 -20.13
C GLY A 347 -3.18 22.50 -19.51
N ARG A 348 -4.35 22.54 -20.14
CA ARG A 348 -5.56 21.80 -19.81
C ARG A 348 -5.90 20.77 -20.90
N PRO A 349 -6.78 19.77 -20.67
CA PRO A 349 -7.16 18.87 -21.74
C PRO A 349 -7.94 19.57 -22.85
N THR A 350 -8.65 20.67 -22.54
CA THR A 350 -9.32 21.50 -23.55
C THR A 350 -8.38 22.42 -24.33
N ASP A 351 -7.08 22.47 -24.01
CA ASP A 351 -6.11 23.30 -24.74
C ASP A 351 -5.79 22.78 -26.14
N GLY A 352 -6.08 21.50 -26.42
CA GLY A 352 -6.10 20.97 -27.78
C GLY A 352 -4.71 20.72 -28.38
N GLN A 353 -3.80 20.13 -27.61
CA GLN A 353 -2.52 19.59 -28.10
C GLN A 353 -2.71 18.80 -29.40
N HIS A 354 -1.77 18.98 -30.34
CA HIS A 354 -1.83 18.54 -31.75
C HIS A 354 -3.08 18.94 -32.58
N SER A 355 -4.17 19.43 -31.97
CA SER A 355 -5.46 19.70 -32.61
C SER A 355 -5.48 21.08 -33.29
N THR A 356 -6.58 21.41 -33.97
CA THR A 356 -6.79 22.76 -34.53
C THR A 356 -7.33 23.69 -33.45
N ASN A 357 -6.97 24.97 -33.51
CA ASN A 357 -7.33 25.98 -32.50
C ASN A 357 -6.71 25.74 -31.12
N GLU A 358 -5.50 25.18 -31.09
CA GLU A 358 -4.68 25.05 -29.88
C GLU A 358 -4.56 26.39 -29.15
N LYS A 359 -4.66 26.34 -27.82
CA LYS A 359 -4.67 27.50 -26.92
C LYS A 359 -3.88 27.22 -25.64
N LEU A 360 -3.52 28.27 -24.91
CA LEU A 360 -3.21 28.19 -23.49
C LEU A 360 -3.88 29.36 -22.76
N ASP A 361 -4.56 29.08 -21.64
CA ASP A 361 -5.17 30.14 -20.83
C ASP A 361 -4.09 31.04 -20.19
N LYS A 362 -4.18 32.36 -20.39
CA LYS A 362 -3.19 33.33 -19.87
C LYS A 362 -3.06 33.29 -18.34
N SER A 363 -4.11 32.92 -17.62
CA SER A 363 -4.09 32.70 -16.17
C SER A 363 -3.27 31.46 -15.78
N ASN A 364 -3.45 30.34 -16.49
CA ASN A 364 -2.60 29.15 -16.36
C ASN A 364 -1.13 29.50 -16.64
N TYR A 365 -0.86 30.17 -17.76
CA TYR A 365 0.51 30.57 -18.14
C TYR A 365 1.21 31.42 -17.06
N ILE A 366 0.52 32.43 -16.51
CA ILE A 366 1.06 33.28 -15.44
C ILE A 366 1.25 32.50 -14.13
N ASN A 367 0.41 31.50 -13.84
CA ASN A 367 0.59 30.66 -12.65
C ASN A 367 1.67 29.59 -12.84
N ALA A 368 1.88 29.04 -14.04
CA ALA A 368 2.98 28.12 -14.33
C ALA A 368 4.35 28.79 -14.10
N ILE A 369 4.52 30.05 -14.49
CA ILE A 369 5.73 30.84 -14.17
C ILE A 369 5.96 30.94 -12.65
N LYS A 370 4.90 31.02 -11.83
CA LYS A 370 5.00 30.98 -10.37
C LYS A 370 5.29 29.57 -9.85
N LEU A 371 4.69 28.53 -10.44
CA LEU A 371 4.94 27.13 -10.10
C LEU A 371 6.42 26.81 -10.27
N TYR A 372 7.02 27.17 -11.41
CA TYR A 372 8.45 26.96 -11.64
C TYR A 372 9.30 27.60 -10.52
N GLY A 373 9.01 28.86 -10.16
CA GLY A 373 9.71 29.54 -9.06
C GLY A 373 9.49 28.91 -7.68
N ALA A 374 8.26 28.47 -7.38
CA ALA A 374 7.92 27.79 -6.13
C ALA A 374 8.55 26.38 -6.06
N TYR A 375 8.56 25.65 -7.18
CA TYR A 375 9.14 24.32 -7.33
C TYR A 375 10.64 24.34 -7.09
N LEU A 376 11.39 25.26 -7.71
CA LEU A 376 12.83 25.38 -7.43
C LEU A 376 13.12 25.68 -5.96
N LYS A 377 12.28 26.50 -5.30
CA LYS A 377 12.37 26.76 -3.85
C LYS A 377 12.12 25.49 -3.03
N GLU A 378 11.02 24.77 -3.27
CA GLU A 378 10.73 23.56 -2.48
C GLU A 378 11.70 22.41 -2.81
N VAL A 379 12.16 22.27 -4.06
CA VAL A 379 13.25 21.37 -4.46
C VAL A 379 14.51 21.65 -3.64
N THR A 380 14.85 22.92 -3.44
CA THR A 380 16.01 23.32 -2.62
C THR A 380 15.81 22.97 -1.15
N ASN A 381 14.62 23.22 -0.59
CA ASN A 381 14.27 22.82 0.78
C ASN A 381 14.38 21.30 0.98
N PHE A 382 13.77 20.51 0.09
CA PHE A 382 13.78 19.05 0.14
C PHE A 382 15.18 18.46 -0.12
N TRP A 383 15.93 18.99 -1.08
CA TRP A 383 17.30 18.55 -1.36
C TRP A 383 18.20 18.76 -0.14
N HIS A 384 18.18 19.94 0.49
CA HIS A 384 18.95 20.19 1.71
C HIS A 384 18.62 19.21 2.85
N VAL A 385 17.34 18.85 3.05
CA VAL A 385 16.95 17.86 4.06
C VAL A 385 17.56 16.48 3.77
N ASN A 386 17.58 16.08 2.50
CA ASN A 386 18.12 14.79 2.06
C ASN A 386 19.67 14.76 1.97
N THR A 387 20.35 15.90 1.78
CA THR A 387 21.82 15.95 1.66
C THR A 387 22.56 16.33 2.94
N SER A 388 21.91 17.00 3.90
CA SER A 388 22.57 17.52 5.12
C SER A 388 22.50 16.59 6.35
N SER A 389 21.92 15.39 6.23
CA SER A 389 21.80 14.42 7.33
C SER A 389 22.09 12.99 6.87
N ASN A 390 22.43 12.09 7.81
CA ASN A 390 22.76 10.68 7.52
C ASN A 390 21.51 9.82 7.20
N PHE A 391 20.67 10.27 6.28
CA PHE A 391 19.63 9.44 5.67
C PHE A 391 20.23 8.77 4.43
N GLN A 392 20.47 7.46 4.49
CA GLN A 392 20.78 6.70 3.28
C GLN A 392 19.49 6.45 2.53
N ASP A 393 19.39 6.99 1.32
CA ASP A 393 18.39 6.58 0.34
C ASP A 393 18.54 5.09 0.04
N PHE A 394 17.40 4.40 0.03
CA PHE A 394 17.28 2.98 -0.20
C PHE A 394 16.10 2.63 -1.13
N SER A 395 15.54 3.63 -1.84
CA SER A 395 14.49 3.44 -2.85
C SER A 395 14.95 2.56 -4.03
N THR A 396 16.24 2.55 -4.34
CA THR A 396 16.78 1.94 -5.56
C THR A 396 17.02 0.42 -5.48
N GLN A 397 16.02 -0.39 -5.07
CA GLN A 397 15.92 -1.77 -5.58
C GLN A 397 14.59 -2.51 -5.33
N HIS A 398 14.10 -3.11 -6.42
CA HIS A 398 13.09 -4.17 -6.57
C HIS A 398 11.60 -3.82 -6.60
N THR A 399 10.91 -4.56 -7.47
CA THR A 399 9.53 -4.41 -7.93
C THR A 399 8.58 -5.39 -7.23
N ALA A 400 7.41 -4.92 -6.81
CA ALA A 400 6.17 -5.68 -6.83
C ALA A 400 4.98 -4.74 -7.04
N LEU A 401 3.83 -5.31 -7.37
CA LEU A 401 2.56 -4.61 -7.52
C LEU A 401 2.08 -4.08 -6.16
N ASP A 402 1.43 -2.91 -6.13
CA ASP A 402 0.43 -2.63 -5.11
C ASP A 402 -0.71 -1.77 -5.68
N LEU A 403 -1.95 -2.15 -5.39
CA LEU A 403 -3.15 -1.65 -6.08
C LEU A 403 -3.78 -0.50 -5.28
N THR A 404 -3.26 0.70 -5.43
CA THR A 404 -3.84 1.90 -4.80
C THR A 404 -5.14 2.29 -5.52
N ILE A 405 -6.29 2.11 -4.86
CA ILE A 405 -7.57 2.65 -5.31
C ILE A 405 -7.64 4.10 -4.84
N ASP A 406 -7.31 5.03 -5.74
CA ASP A 406 -7.34 6.47 -5.46
C ASP A 406 -8.78 7.00 -5.34
N PHE A 407 -9.27 7.08 -4.10
CA PHE A 407 -10.51 7.78 -3.76
C PHE A 407 -10.25 9.26 -3.48
N ASP A 408 -9.80 10.01 -4.49
CA ASP A 408 -9.81 11.49 -4.46
C ASP A 408 -10.43 12.12 -5.70
N LEU A 409 -11.49 11.46 -6.20
CA LEU A 409 -12.67 12.21 -6.61
C LEU A 409 -13.32 12.79 -5.35
N ALA A 410 -13.62 14.08 -5.34
CA ALA A 410 -14.54 14.71 -4.37
C ALA A 410 -16.02 14.26 -4.58
N GLY A 411 -16.23 13.06 -5.13
CA GLY A 411 -17.51 12.42 -5.33
C GLY A 411 -18.05 11.89 -4.01
N LYS A 412 -19.00 12.61 -3.43
CA LYS A 412 -19.77 12.15 -2.28
C LYS A 412 -20.59 10.93 -2.66
N VAL A 413 -20.05 9.74 -2.39
CA VAL A 413 -20.78 8.46 -2.50
C VAL A 413 -21.82 8.41 -1.37
N ASP A 414 -23.08 8.70 -1.68
CA ASP A 414 -24.19 8.39 -0.79
C ASP A 414 -24.48 6.88 -0.85
N PHE A 415 -24.32 6.21 0.28
CA PHE A 415 -24.61 4.78 0.43
C PHE A 415 -25.37 4.50 1.73
N GLU A 416 -26.02 3.34 1.79
CA GLU A 416 -26.59 2.77 3.00
C GLU A 416 -26.11 1.32 3.17
N THR A 417 -25.88 0.89 4.41
CA THR A 417 -25.50 -0.50 4.71
C THR A 417 -26.73 -1.39 4.69
N THR A 418 -26.67 -2.52 3.97
CA THR A 418 -27.77 -3.49 3.97
C THR A 418 -27.91 -4.22 5.31
N GLU A 419 -29.07 -4.82 5.57
CA GLU A 419 -29.34 -5.68 6.74
C GLU A 419 -28.37 -6.86 6.88
N ASN A 420 -27.69 -7.26 5.78
CA ASN A 420 -26.73 -8.36 5.74
C ASN A 420 -25.26 -7.86 5.74
N THR A 421 -25.00 -6.65 6.23
CA THR A 421 -23.62 -6.13 6.35
C THR A 421 -22.76 -7.00 7.27
N THR A 422 -21.57 -7.36 6.80
CA THR A 422 -20.56 -8.09 7.60
C THR A 422 -19.60 -7.15 8.34
N GLY A 423 -19.64 -5.85 8.05
CA GLY A 423 -18.75 -4.84 8.63
C GLY A 423 -19.29 -4.12 9.86
N LEU A 424 -20.53 -4.38 10.30
CA LEU A 424 -21.13 -3.79 11.50
C LEU A 424 -21.76 -4.89 12.36
N GLN A 425 -21.52 -4.87 13.68
CA GLN A 425 -22.29 -5.64 14.65
C GLN A 425 -23.32 -4.75 15.33
N TRP A 426 -24.61 -5.03 15.12
CA TRP A 426 -25.72 -4.33 15.74
C TRP A 426 -26.24 -5.10 16.95
N PHE A 427 -26.41 -4.41 18.08
CA PHE A 427 -26.99 -4.97 19.30
C PHE A 427 -28.31 -4.25 19.62
N SER A 428 -29.38 -5.02 19.74
CA SER A 428 -30.65 -4.52 20.31
C SER A 428 -30.51 -4.30 21.82
N PRO A 429 -31.39 -3.50 22.46
CA PRO A 429 -31.28 -3.21 23.89
C PRO A 429 -31.19 -4.46 24.78
N SER A 430 -31.87 -5.56 24.47
CA SER A 430 -31.77 -6.79 25.27
C SER A 430 -30.35 -7.41 25.29
N GLN A 431 -29.49 -7.04 24.34
CA GLN A 431 -28.11 -7.52 24.18
C GLN A 431 -27.06 -6.57 24.78
N THR A 432 -27.39 -5.32 25.09
CA THR A 432 -26.49 -4.40 25.83
C THR A 432 -26.56 -4.66 27.33
N ASP A 433 -25.60 -4.16 28.11
CA ASP A 433 -25.60 -4.38 29.56
C ASP A 433 -26.63 -3.52 30.32
N ASP A 434 -27.01 -2.35 29.79
CA ASP A 434 -28.03 -1.48 30.40
C ASP A 434 -29.49 -1.91 30.14
N LYS A 435 -29.73 -2.76 29.14
CA LYS A 435 -31.05 -3.23 28.69
C LYS A 435 -32.00 -2.15 28.16
N GLU A 436 -31.52 -0.93 27.94
CA GLU A 436 -32.33 0.24 27.58
C GLU A 436 -31.99 0.79 26.19
N TYR A 437 -30.70 0.83 25.81
CA TYR A 437 -30.24 1.46 24.57
C TYR A 437 -29.59 0.47 23.59
N PRO A 438 -29.71 0.64 22.26
CA PRO A 438 -29.01 -0.17 21.25
C PRO A 438 -27.53 0.25 21.09
N PHE A 439 -26.74 -0.57 20.38
CA PHE A 439 -25.29 -0.37 20.21
C PHE A 439 -24.78 -0.80 18.80
N MET A 440 -23.75 -0.12 18.27
CA MET A 440 -23.13 -0.28 16.93
C MET A 440 -21.61 0.10 16.93
N SER A 441 -20.84 -0.23 15.88
CA SER A 441 -19.39 0.10 15.75
C SER A 441 -18.85 0.53 14.34
N SER A 442 -18.39 1.81 14.14
CA SER A 442 -17.80 2.50 12.92
C SER A 442 -17.32 4.05 12.93
N GLY A 443 -16.48 4.59 13.86
CA GLY A 443 -15.82 5.96 13.92
C GLY A 443 -16.09 6.92 15.15
N VAL A 444 -15.08 7.42 15.93
CA VAL A 444 -15.25 8.23 17.21
C VAL A 444 -14.43 9.57 17.34
N PRO A 445 -14.87 10.58 18.16
CA PRO A 445 -14.78 12.05 17.92
C PRO A 445 -13.48 12.87 18.11
N GLU A 446 -13.52 14.05 17.48
CA GLU A 446 -12.53 15.14 17.36
C GLU A 446 -12.64 16.25 18.43
N SER A 447 -13.76 16.41 19.15
CA SER A 447 -14.01 17.63 19.98
C SER A 447 -14.43 17.42 21.45
N GLU A 448 -14.89 16.23 21.85
CA GLU A 448 -15.10 15.89 23.27
C GLU A 448 -14.53 14.49 23.55
N LEU A 449 -13.55 14.39 24.46
CA LEU A 449 -12.87 13.12 24.84
C LEU A 449 -13.50 12.46 26.09
N ILE A 450 -14.64 12.95 26.55
CA ILE A 450 -15.36 12.39 27.70
C ILE A 450 -16.84 12.45 27.35
N PHE A 451 -17.43 11.29 27.09
CA PHE A 451 -18.88 11.18 26.91
C PHE A 451 -19.54 11.10 28.28
N PRO A 452 -20.46 12.01 28.63
CA PRO A 452 -21.37 11.79 29.75
C PRO A 452 -22.40 10.71 29.36
N PRO A 453 -22.95 9.95 30.33
CA PRO A 453 -24.04 9.01 30.08
C PRO A 453 -25.20 9.63 29.30
N ILE A 454 -25.84 8.84 28.43
CA ILE A 454 -27.01 9.30 27.68
C ILE A 454 -28.20 9.43 28.63
N THR A 455 -28.89 10.57 28.58
CA THR A 455 -30.03 10.91 29.46
C THR A 455 -31.27 11.39 28.69
N ASP A 456 -31.15 11.60 27.38
CA ASP A 456 -32.25 11.88 26.45
C ASP A 456 -31.82 11.38 25.05
N THR A 457 -32.74 10.73 24.34
CA THR A 457 -32.54 10.15 23.00
C THR A 457 -33.32 10.86 21.90
N THR A 458 -34.07 11.92 22.23
CA THR A 458 -34.88 12.67 21.26
C THR A 458 -34.08 13.63 20.38
N GLU A 459 -32.83 13.95 20.76
CA GLU A 459 -31.93 14.82 20.01
C GLU A 459 -30.84 14.05 19.25
N ARG A 460 -30.77 14.23 17.92
CA ARG A 460 -29.72 13.64 17.08
C ARG A 460 -28.42 14.43 17.22
N LYS A 461 -27.48 13.89 18.00
CA LYS A 461 -26.09 14.39 18.07
C LYS A 461 -25.30 14.00 16.82
N THR A 462 -24.27 14.79 16.51
CA THR A 462 -23.35 14.57 15.38
C THR A 462 -21.91 14.64 15.88
N TYR A 463 -21.12 13.63 15.56
CA TYR A 463 -19.71 13.53 15.91
C TYR A 463 -18.85 13.59 14.63
N ARG A 464 -17.63 14.12 14.72
CA ARG A 464 -16.67 14.28 13.60
C ARG A 464 -15.33 13.69 13.96
N PHE A 465 -14.58 13.15 12.99
CA PHE A 465 -13.39 12.33 13.21
C PHE A 465 -12.25 12.82 12.33
N LYS A 466 -11.02 12.79 12.85
CA LYS A 466 -9.81 12.99 12.05
C LYS A 466 -8.72 12.01 12.49
N MET A 467 -8.07 11.38 11.52
CA MET A 467 -6.88 10.56 11.71
C MET A 467 -5.75 11.19 10.89
N GLU A 468 -4.67 11.61 11.55
CA GLU A 468 -3.53 12.32 10.91
C GLU A 468 -2.46 11.35 10.38
N ILE A 469 -2.40 10.13 10.93
CA ILE A 469 -1.46 9.08 10.55
C ILE A 469 -2.20 8.12 9.60
N PRO A 470 -1.66 7.77 8.42
CA PRO A 470 -2.29 6.80 7.52
C PRO A 470 -2.52 5.45 8.21
N ILE A 471 -3.68 4.83 7.92
CA ILE A 471 -4.06 3.51 8.45
C ILE A 471 -4.63 2.66 7.33
N SER A 472 -4.43 1.34 7.40
CA SER A 472 -5.13 0.39 6.54
C SER A 472 -6.63 0.35 6.85
N ASN A 473 -7.45 0.10 5.83
CA ASN A 473 -8.92 0.15 5.92
C ASN A 473 -9.52 -0.81 6.97
N TYR A 474 -8.87 -1.94 7.27
CA TYR A 474 -9.34 -2.90 8.27
C TYR A 474 -9.32 -2.38 9.72
N LEU A 475 -8.64 -1.26 9.98
CA LEU A 475 -8.45 -0.67 11.31
C LEU A 475 -9.55 0.32 11.74
N PHE A 476 -10.60 0.53 10.94
CA PHE A 476 -11.64 1.55 11.13
C PHE A 476 -12.83 1.11 12.02
N ALA A 477 -13.16 1.82 13.13
CA ALA A 477 -14.21 1.39 14.10
C ALA A 477 -14.83 2.49 15.04
N VAL A 478 -16.08 2.33 15.58
CA VAL A 478 -16.75 3.11 16.70
C VAL A 478 -17.03 2.15 17.86
N ALA A 479 -17.32 2.67 19.04
CA ALA A 479 -18.54 2.27 19.74
C ALA A 479 -19.60 3.39 19.77
N SER A 480 -20.82 3.11 19.28
CA SER A 480 -21.97 4.02 19.28
C SER A 480 -23.12 3.39 20.07
N GLY A 481 -23.32 3.87 21.29
CA GLY A 481 -24.38 3.46 22.21
C GLY A 481 -24.32 4.33 23.47
N ASN A 482 -24.93 3.87 24.56
CA ASN A 482 -24.81 4.52 25.86
C ASN A 482 -23.41 4.26 26.46
N LEU A 483 -22.48 5.18 26.21
CA LEU A 483 -21.10 5.12 26.69
C LEU A 483 -20.82 6.24 27.68
N ALA A 484 -20.14 5.91 28.77
CA ALA A 484 -19.47 6.87 29.64
C ALA A 484 -17.95 6.78 29.44
N GLY A 485 -17.25 7.91 29.54
CA GLY A 485 -15.78 7.96 29.49
C GLY A 485 -15.14 8.43 30.81
N GLU A 486 -14.00 7.84 31.19
CA GLU A 486 -13.15 8.36 32.28
C GLU A 486 -11.66 8.34 31.90
N LYS A 487 -10.88 9.29 32.43
CA LYS A 487 -9.45 9.41 32.17
C LYS A 487 -8.63 8.48 33.08
N ILE A 488 -7.90 7.54 32.48
CA ILE A 488 -7.08 6.55 33.22
C ILE A 488 -5.56 6.71 33.02
N GLY A 489 -5.10 7.54 32.09
CA GLY A 489 -3.69 7.86 31.89
C GLY A 489 -3.46 9.25 31.30
N PRO A 490 -2.20 9.73 31.15
CA PRO A 490 -1.90 11.07 30.64
C PRO A 490 -2.49 11.32 29.24
N LYS A 491 -2.29 10.34 28.34
CA LYS A 491 -2.82 10.27 26.96
C LYS A 491 -3.93 9.20 26.81
N SER A 492 -4.61 8.79 27.89
CA SER A 492 -5.50 7.59 27.86
C SER A 492 -6.82 7.74 28.60
N TYR A 493 -7.90 7.27 27.97
CA TYR A 493 -9.26 7.22 28.49
C TYR A 493 -9.84 5.80 28.34
N VAL A 494 -10.74 5.42 29.24
CA VAL A 494 -11.57 4.22 29.11
C VAL A 494 -13.00 4.62 28.79
N TYR A 495 -13.65 3.89 27.91
CA TYR A 495 -15.07 4.05 27.57
C TYR A 495 -15.80 2.71 27.68
N CYS A 496 -16.97 2.71 28.31
CA CYS A 496 -17.79 1.50 28.52
C CYS A 496 -19.25 1.89 28.84
N ALA A 497 -20.11 0.91 29.12
CA ALA A 497 -21.44 1.20 29.65
C ALA A 497 -21.33 1.92 31.02
N PRO A 498 -22.19 2.90 31.36
CA PRO A 498 -22.06 3.72 32.57
C PRO A 498 -22.00 2.96 33.91
N GLY A 499 -22.53 1.73 33.97
CA GLY A 499 -22.48 0.88 35.17
C GLY A 499 -21.12 0.24 35.43
N ASP A 500 -20.31 0.03 34.39
CA ASP A 500 -19.06 -0.73 34.45
C ASP A 500 -17.80 0.16 34.61
N LEU A 501 -17.96 1.49 34.60
CA LEU A 501 -16.87 2.47 34.48
C LEU A 501 -15.80 2.35 35.56
N GLU A 502 -16.21 2.24 36.83
CA GLU A 502 -15.29 2.09 37.95
C GLU A 502 -14.58 0.71 37.94
N ALA A 503 -15.24 -0.34 37.45
CA ALA A 503 -14.62 -1.66 37.31
C ALA A 503 -13.57 -1.68 36.19
N CYS A 504 -13.92 -1.16 35.00
CA CYS A 504 -12.98 -1.05 33.87
C CYS A 504 -11.76 -0.19 34.23
N LYS A 505 -11.96 0.88 34.99
CA LYS A 505 -10.90 1.73 35.53
C LYS A 505 -10.01 1.01 36.53
N GLN A 506 -10.58 0.28 37.49
CA GLN A 506 -9.80 -0.53 38.45
C GLN A 506 -8.99 -1.63 37.75
N GLU A 507 -9.49 -2.18 36.64
CA GLU A 507 -8.77 -3.14 35.81
C GLU A 507 -7.55 -2.51 35.12
N PHE A 508 -7.76 -1.43 34.35
CA PHE A 508 -6.75 -0.94 33.40
C PHE A 508 -5.83 0.16 33.96
N GLN A 509 -6.33 1.03 34.84
CA GLN A 509 -5.56 2.19 35.31
C GLN A 509 -4.21 1.86 35.97
N PRO A 510 -4.08 0.80 36.81
CA PRO A 510 -2.83 0.60 37.56
C PRO A 510 -1.62 0.25 36.68
N ASP A 511 -1.81 -0.56 35.64
CA ASP A 511 -0.71 -1.17 34.88
C ASP A 511 -0.50 -0.55 33.49
N LEU A 512 -1.51 0.14 32.93
CA LEU A 512 -1.47 0.69 31.57
C LEU A 512 -0.24 1.58 31.29
N GLN A 513 0.17 2.41 32.26
CA GLN A 513 1.35 3.27 32.07
C GLN A 513 2.67 2.49 32.05
N ALA A 514 2.74 1.33 32.70
CA ALA A 514 3.89 0.45 32.65
C ALA A 514 3.92 -0.37 31.34
N ILE A 515 2.76 -0.79 30.82
CA ILE A 515 2.60 -1.39 29.47
C ILE A 515 3.13 -0.44 28.40
N ILE A 516 2.60 0.78 28.36
CA ILE A 516 3.02 1.83 27.43
C ILE A 516 4.53 2.04 27.55
N LYS A 517 5.04 2.21 28.79
CA LYS A 517 6.44 2.59 28.96
C LYS A 517 7.42 1.47 28.61
N SER A 518 7.08 0.22 28.86
CA SER A 518 7.92 -0.93 28.49
C SER A 518 8.13 -0.99 26.97
N ALA A 519 7.05 -0.92 26.19
CA ALA A 519 7.13 -0.91 24.73
C ALA A 519 7.85 0.34 24.18
N GLU A 520 7.68 1.53 24.78
CA GLU A 520 8.49 2.70 24.41
C GLU A 520 10.00 2.50 24.65
N ASN A 521 10.38 1.74 25.67
CA ASN A 521 11.78 1.45 25.97
C ASN A 521 12.38 0.42 25.00
N ILE A 522 11.55 -0.40 24.36
CA ILE A 522 11.93 -1.43 23.38
C ILE A 522 11.93 -0.86 21.95
N ILE A 523 11.00 0.04 21.64
CA ILE A 523 10.74 0.58 20.28
C ILE A 523 11.07 2.09 20.24
N PHE A 524 10.10 2.98 20.47
CA PHE A 524 10.30 4.43 20.61
C PHE A 524 9.07 5.10 21.24
N GLU A 525 9.06 6.43 21.42
CA GLU A 525 7.90 7.15 21.98
C GLU A 525 6.62 6.82 21.22
N TYR A 526 5.52 6.62 21.96
CA TYR A 526 4.22 6.26 21.40
C TYR A 526 3.74 7.27 20.33
N PRO A 527 3.59 6.87 19.05
CA PRO A 527 3.45 7.81 17.93
C PRO A 527 2.03 8.37 17.77
N TRP A 528 1.00 7.71 18.30
CA TRP A 528 -0.39 8.14 18.20
C TRP A 528 -0.72 9.19 19.30
N PRO A 529 -1.65 10.13 19.06
CA PRO A 529 -1.90 11.24 19.99
C PRO A 529 -2.53 10.80 21.32
N LEU A 530 -3.29 9.70 21.31
CA LEU A 530 -3.99 9.11 22.45
C LEU A 530 -3.99 7.59 22.33
N TYR A 531 -4.11 6.89 23.46
CA TYR A 531 -4.40 5.46 23.53
C TYR A 531 -5.60 5.21 24.44
N ASN A 532 -6.76 4.98 23.85
CA ASN A 532 -8.01 4.77 24.57
C ASN A 532 -8.47 3.33 24.47
N LEU A 533 -9.18 2.88 25.51
CA LEU A 533 -9.71 1.53 25.64
C LEU A 533 -11.23 1.60 25.60
N VAL A 534 -11.87 0.86 24.69
CA VAL A 534 -13.33 0.82 24.54
C VAL A 534 -13.83 -0.58 24.88
N VAL A 535 -14.46 -0.72 26.04
CA VAL A 535 -15.03 -2.00 26.47
C VAL A 535 -16.41 -2.18 25.83
N LEU A 536 -16.51 -3.16 24.95
CA LEU A 536 -17.71 -3.51 24.22
C LEU A 536 -18.61 -4.46 25.04
N PRO A 537 -19.93 -4.48 24.79
CA PRO A 537 -20.86 -5.41 25.45
C PRO A 537 -20.39 -6.86 25.38
N LYS A 538 -20.76 -7.68 26.37
CA LYS A 538 -20.27 -9.06 26.56
C LYS A 538 -20.54 -10.02 25.38
N SER A 539 -21.39 -9.61 24.44
CA SER A 539 -21.68 -10.25 23.15
C SER A 539 -20.68 -9.96 22.03
N PHE A 540 -19.65 -9.12 22.26
CA PHE A 540 -18.49 -9.00 21.37
C PHE A 540 -17.65 -10.28 21.41
N HIS A 541 -17.25 -10.75 20.23
CA HIS A 541 -16.84 -12.15 20.03
C HIS A 541 -15.32 -12.40 20.07
N LEU A 542 -14.50 -11.34 19.94
CA LEU A 542 -13.03 -11.38 19.96
C LEU A 542 -12.45 -11.23 21.39
N GLY A 543 -11.12 -11.10 21.50
CA GLY A 543 -10.43 -10.68 22.73
C GLY A 543 -10.43 -9.15 22.85
N GLY A 544 -9.66 -8.51 21.97
CA GLY A 544 -9.79 -7.11 21.61
C GLY A 544 -9.82 -6.92 20.08
N MET A 545 -9.49 -5.70 19.66
CA MET A 545 -9.16 -5.30 18.29
C MET A 545 -8.30 -4.03 18.38
N GLU A 546 -7.21 -3.96 17.61
CA GLU A 546 -6.12 -3.01 17.79
C GLU A 546 -6.41 -1.56 17.31
N ASN A 547 -7.68 -1.22 17.06
CA ASN A 547 -8.10 -0.02 16.34
C ASN A 547 -7.38 1.26 16.82
N PRO A 548 -6.61 1.97 15.96
CA PRO A 548 -5.79 3.11 16.35
C PRO A 548 -6.55 4.18 17.14
N ILE A 549 -5.93 4.70 18.19
CA ILE A 549 -6.49 5.64 19.17
C ILE A 549 -7.62 5.09 20.05
N PHE A 550 -8.45 4.14 19.57
CA PHE A 550 -9.59 3.57 20.29
C PHE A 550 -9.60 2.04 20.21
N ASN A 551 -8.66 1.37 20.89
CA ASN A 551 -8.58 -0.10 20.94
C ASN A 551 -9.84 -0.68 21.59
N PHE A 552 -10.38 -1.75 21.02
CA PHE A 552 -11.59 -2.40 21.54
C PHE A 552 -11.23 -3.59 22.41
N TYR A 553 -12.06 -3.83 23.42
CA TYR A 553 -11.92 -4.96 24.33
C TYR A 553 -13.28 -5.62 24.56
N SER A 554 -13.29 -6.94 24.62
CA SER A 554 -14.41 -7.67 25.20
C SER A 554 -14.53 -7.33 26.68
N ALA A 555 -15.75 -7.11 27.18
CA ALA A 555 -16.01 -7.03 28.61
C ALA A 555 -15.51 -8.26 29.40
N THR A 556 -15.21 -9.39 28.76
CA THR A 556 -14.57 -10.54 29.42
C THR A 556 -13.10 -10.32 29.80
N VAL A 557 -12.46 -9.23 29.36
CA VAL A 557 -11.10 -8.85 29.79
C VAL A 557 -11.12 -8.26 31.20
N VAL A 558 -12.23 -7.63 31.62
CA VAL A 558 -12.41 -7.06 32.96
C VAL A 558 -12.78 -8.18 33.94
N SER A 559 -11.78 -8.78 34.58
CA SER A 559 -11.93 -9.92 35.49
C SER A 559 -11.94 -9.56 36.97
N GLY A 560 -11.58 -8.32 37.33
CA GLY A 560 -11.47 -7.82 38.71
C GLY A 560 -10.18 -8.23 39.42
N ASP A 561 -9.30 -8.99 38.75
CA ASP A 561 -8.01 -9.47 39.26
C ASP A 561 -6.79 -8.82 38.58
N ARG A 562 -6.98 -8.15 37.42
CA ARG A 562 -5.93 -7.62 36.53
C ARG A 562 -5.01 -8.69 35.93
N GLU A 563 -5.45 -9.95 35.89
CA GLU A 563 -4.65 -11.04 35.34
C GLU A 563 -4.75 -11.16 33.82
N ASN A 564 -5.82 -10.66 33.21
CA ASN A 564 -5.99 -10.65 31.75
C ASN A 564 -5.17 -9.54 31.03
N ILE A 565 -4.21 -8.93 31.72
CA ILE A 565 -3.45 -7.75 31.26
C ILE A 565 -2.57 -8.01 30.02
N SER A 566 -2.25 -9.27 29.70
CA SER A 566 -1.55 -9.62 28.46
C SER A 566 -2.34 -9.24 27.21
N VAL A 567 -3.68 -9.32 27.25
CA VAL A 567 -4.54 -8.83 26.16
C VAL A 567 -4.34 -7.33 25.96
N VAL A 568 -4.26 -6.54 27.03
CA VAL A 568 -4.00 -5.09 26.95
C VAL A 568 -2.61 -4.81 26.37
N ALA A 569 -1.60 -5.61 26.73
CA ALA A 569 -0.26 -5.51 26.13
C ALA A 569 -0.20 -5.92 24.65
N HIS A 570 -1.06 -6.86 24.23
CA HIS A 570 -1.20 -7.32 22.84
C HIS A 570 -1.80 -6.22 21.95
N GLU A 571 -3.00 -5.71 22.27
CA GLU A 571 -3.61 -4.61 21.50
C GLU A 571 -2.71 -3.35 21.51
N PHE A 572 -2.01 -3.08 22.62
CA PHE A 572 -1.03 -1.98 22.66
C PHE A 572 0.14 -2.19 21.71
N ALA A 573 0.72 -3.39 21.67
CA ALA A 573 1.86 -3.71 20.81
C ALA A 573 1.54 -3.52 19.31
N HIS A 574 0.32 -3.84 18.88
CA HIS A 574 -0.15 -3.58 17.52
C HIS A 574 -0.08 -2.11 17.09
N SER A 575 -0.04 -1.15 18.04
CA SER A 575 0.23 0.26 17.75
C SER A 575 1.58 0.51 17.05
N TYR A 576 2.46 -0.50 17.01
CA TYR A 576 3.63 -0.57 16.14
C TYR A 576 3.47 -1.66 15.06
N SER A 577 3.14 -2.89 15.45
CA SER A 577 3.02 -4.06 14.53
C SER A 577 1.60 -4.31 14.04
N GLY A 578 1.27 -3.76 12.87
CA GLY A 578 -0.07 -3.77 12.28
C GLY A 578 -0.56 -2.35 11.99
N ASN A 579 -0.58 -1.48 13.00
CA ASN A 579 -1.09 -0.11 12.85
C ASN A 579 -0.08 0.85 12.20
N LEU A 580 1.22 0.69 12.48
CA LEU A 580 2.27 1.60 12.01
C LEU A 580 3.16 0.97 10.94
N VAL A 581 3.48 -0.31 11.11
CA VAL A 581 4.12 -1.16 10.11
C VAL A 581 3.16 -2.30 9.84
N THR A 582 2.55 -2.33 8.65
CA THR A 582 1.45 -3.25 8.33
C THR A 582 1.91 -4.34 7.39
N ASN A 583 1.34 -5.54 7.49
CA ASN A 583 1.47 -6.58 6.47
C ASN A 583 0.94 -6.10 5.10
N ALA A 584 1.70 -6.26 4.02
CA ALA A 584 1.28 -5.84 2.67
C ALA A 584 0.12 -6.68 2.11
N SER A 585 0.10 -7.97 2.41
CA SER A 585 -1.03 -8.87 2.14
C SER A 585 -1.29 -9.76 3.35
N TRP A 586 -2.46 -10.40 3.42
CA TRP A 586 -2.78 -11.37 4.48
C TRP A 586 -1.89 -12.63 4.43
N GLU A 587 -1.13 -12.85 3.35
CA GLU A 587 -0.12 -13.92 3.24
C GLU A 587 1.04 -13.66 4.22
N HIS A 588 1.30 -12.37 4.48
CA HIS A 588 2.34 -11.86 5.39
C HIS A 588 1.79 -11.49 6.77
N PHE A 589 0.59 -11.93 7.15
CA PHE A 589 -0.09 -11.54 8.41
C PHE A 589 0.73 -11.84 9.69
N TRP A 590 1.68 -12.78 9.63
CA TRP A 590 2.64 -13.03 10.70
C TRP A 590 3.54 -11.81 11.04
N LEU A 591 3.69 -10.85 10.12
CA LEU A 591 4.41 -9.59 10.38
C LEU A 591 3.65 -8.63 11.30
N ASN A 592 2.33 -8.77 11.41
CA ASN A 592 1.59 -8.14 12.50
C ASN A 592 1.75 -9.06 13.72
N GLU A 593 1.19 -10.26 13.66
CA GLU A 593 0.90 -11.08 14.84
C GLU A 593 2.13 -11.64 15.54
N GLY A 594 3.14 -12.09 14.78
CA GLY A 594 4.39 -12.55 15.36
C GLY A 594 5.15 -11.43 16.07
N TRP A 595 5.16 -10.23 15.48
CA TRP A 595 5.77 -9.05 16.08
C TRP A 595 4.98 -8.52 17.29
N THR A 596 3.64 -8.57 17.24
CA THR A 596 2.77 -8.22 18.36
C THR A 596 3.03 -9.18 19.52
N VAL A 597 2.95 -10.50 19.32
CA VAL A 597 3.20 -11.50 20.37
C VAL A 597 4.64 -11.42 20.90
N TRP A 598 5.64 -11.14 20.06
CA TRP A 598 7.01 -10.88 20.53
C TRP A 598 7.07 -9.62 21.40
N THR A 599 6.40 -8.54 21.03
CA THR A 599 6.40 -7.29 21.79
C THR A 599 5.61 -7.42 23.10
N GLU A 600 4.40 -7.98 23.05
CA GLU A 600 3.57 -8.38 24.20
C GLU A 600 4.40 -9.17 25.22
N ARG A 601 5.06 -10.25 24.79
CA ARG A 601 5.87 -11.11 25.67
C ARG A 601 7.12 -10.40 26.19
N ASN A 602 7.60 -9.33 25.55
CA ASN A 602 8.66 -8.50 26.12
C ASN A 602 8.12 -7.46 27.13
N ILE A 603 6.91 -6.92 26.94
CA ILE A 603 6.20 -6.12 27.96
C ILE A 603 5.93 -6.98 29.20
N VAL A 604 5.35 -8.18 29.03
CA VAL A 604 5.12 -9.14 30.13
C VAL A 604 6.43 -9.48 30.84
N ARG A 605 7.58 -9.54 30.14
CA ARG A 605 8.89 -9.78 30.74
C ARG A 605 9.31 -8.69 31.73
N GLU A 606 8.94 -7.44 31.48
CA GLU A 606 9.23 -6.29 32.37
C GLU A 606 8.24 -6.23 33.54
N LEU A 607 6.96 -6.57 33.32
CA LEU A 607 5.90 -6.49 34.34
C LEU A 607 5.82 -7.71 35.27
N ARG A 608 6.00 -8.92 34.74
CA ARG A 608 5.79 -10.21 35.44
C ARG A 608 7.05 -11.09 35.50
N GLY A 609 8.13 -10.71 34.80
CA GLY A 609 9.40 -11.43 34.80
C GLY A 609 9.49 -12.56 33.76
N ASN A 610 10.69 -13.15 33.63
CA ASN A 610 10.98 -14.11 32.56
C ASN A 610 10.23 -15.45 32.71
N ASP A 611 9.99 -15.92 33.93
CA ASP A 611 9.39 -17.25 34.18
C ASP A 611 7.92 -17.34 33.71
N GLU A 612 7.18 -16.23 33.79
CA GLU A 612 5.84 -16.07 33.20
C GLU A 612 5.90 -16.02 31.66
N VAL A 613 6.96 -15.44 31.08
CA VAL A 613 7.13 -15.41 29.61
C VAL A 613 7.49 -16.79 29.05
N GLU A 614 8.31 -17.56 29.77
CA GLU A 614 8.58 -18.97 29.44
C GLU A 614 7.29 -19.81 29.56
N LEU A 615 6.47 -19.57 30.60
CA LEU A 615 5.15 -20.20 30.74
C LEU A 615 4.24 -19.90 29.54
N GLN A 616 4.11 -18.62 29.17
CA GLN A 616 3.28 -18.20 28.03
C GLN A 616 3.82 -18.71 26.69
N ALA A 617 5.15 -18.82 26.52
CA ALA A 617 5.75 -19.41 25.32
C ALA A 617 5.54 -20.94 25.23
N ILE A 618 5.47 -21.65 26.37
CA ILE A 618 5.11 -23.07 26.40
C ILE A 618 3.62 -23.27 26.01
N VAL A 619 2.71 -22.43 26.52
CA VAL A 619 1.28 -22.47 26.14
C VAL A 619 1.10 -22.10 24.68
N GLY A 620 1.74 -21.03 24.19
CA GLY A 620 1.74 -20.64 22.79
C GLY A 620 2.28 -21.74 21.86
N TRP A 621 3.28 -22.51 22.32
CA TRP A 621 3.73 -23.70 21.60
C TRP A 621 2.66 -24.81 21.53
N GLN A 622 1.86 -25.01 22.57
CA GLN A 622 0.75 -25.98 22.55
C GLN A 622 -0.36 -25.52 21.59
N ASP A 623 -0.74 -24.24 21.63
CA ASP A 623 -1.68 -23.62 20.68
C ASP A 623 -1.20 -23.73 19.22
N LEU A 624 0.11 -23.58 18.97
CA LEU A 624 0.72 -23.77 17.65
C LEU A 624 0.55 -25.20 17.13
N ILE A 625 0.92 -26.21 17.93
CA ILE A 625 0.80 -27.62 17.52
C ILE A 625 -0.67 -28.01 17.31
N GLN A 626 -1.57 -27.61 18.21
CA GLN A 626 -3.01 -27.86 18.04
C GLN A 626 -3.56 -27.19 16.77
N SER A 627 -3.09 -25.98 16.44
CA SER A 627 -3.48 -25.30 15.20
C SER A 627 -2.94 -26.02 13.97
N ILE A 628 -1.70 -26.51 13.99
CA ILE A 628 -1.13 -27.32 12.89
C ILE A 628 -1.99 -28.57 12.66
N GLU A 629 -2.39 -29.29 13.72
CA GLU A 629 -3.30 -30.45 13.60
C GLU A 629 -4.65 -30.07 12.99
N ILE A 630 -5.29 -28.98 13.45
CA ILE A 630 -6.60 -28.51 12.96
C ILE A 630 -6.53 -28.11 11.48
N TYR A 631 -5.47 -27.44 11.04
CA TYR A 631 -5.33 -26.91 9.68
C TYR A 631 -4.70 -27.90 8.68
N GLY A 632 -4.66 -29.19 9.03
CA GLY A 632 -4.35 -30.31 8.10
C GLY A 632 -3.04 -31.06 8.38
N GLY A 633 -2.36 -30.76 9.50
CA GLY A 633 -1.13 -31.42 9.93
C GLY A 633 0.14 -30.89 9.26
N GLU A 634 1.25 -31.56 9.56
CA GLU A 634 2.63 -31.16 9.23
C GLU A 634 2.91 -30.92 7.73
N ASP A 635 2.11 -31.48 6.82
CA ASP A 635 2.28 -31.36 5.37
C ASP A 635 1.37 -30.28 4.73
N SER A 636 0.51 -29.61 5.51
CA SER A 636 -0.51 -28.67 4.98
C SER A 636 0.05 -27.26 4.74
N VAL A 637 -0.11 -26.71 3.54
CA VAL A 637 0.36 -25.36 3.17
C VAL A 637 -0.24 -24.24 4.03
N PHE A 638 -1.41 -24.46 4.64
CA PHE A 638 -2.03 -23.52 5.59
C PHE A 638 -1.34 -23.49 6.97
N THR A 639 -0.24 -24.23 7.11
CA THR A 639 0.63 -24.25 8.30
C THR A 639 2.01 -23.64 8.05
N SER A 640 2.28 -23.13 6.83
CA SER A 640 3.44 -22.29 6.53
C SER A 640 3.37 -20.95 7.28
N LEU A 641 4.49 -20.25 7.43
CA LEU A 641 4.53 -18.95 8.11
C LEU A 641 4.07 -17.81 7.19
N VAL A 642 4.45 -17.89 5.91
CA VAL A 642 3.82 -17.17 4.82
C VAL A 642 2.73 -18.07 4.26
N LEU A 643 1.48 -17.58 4.23
CA LEU A 643 0.34 -18.37 3.81
C LEU A 643 0.13 -18.25 2.29
N GLU A 644 0.01 -19.37 1.59
CA GLU A 644 -0.36 -19.41 0.17
C GLU A 644 -1.84 -19.84 0.08
N PHE A 645 -2.74 -18.94 -0.38
CA PHE A 645 -4.18 -19.16 -0.21
C PHE A 645 -5.10 -18.74 -1.37
N GLU A 646 -4.55 -18.58 -2.59
CA GLU A 646 -5.30 -18.21 -3.81
C GLU A 646 -6.73 -18.81 -3.87
N GLY A 647 -7.74 -17.93 -3.87
CA GLY A 647 -9.16 -18.31 -3.92
C GLY A 647 -9.86 -18.57 -2.57
N LYS A 648 -9.22 -18.35 -1.42
CA LYS A 648 -9.83 -18.43 -0.07
C LYS A 648 -10.05 -17.04 0.57
N ARG A 649 -10.90 -16.97 1.61
CA ARG A 649 -10.97 -15.79 2.50
C ARG A 649 -9.85 -15.85 3.55
N PRO A 650 -9.31 -14.71 4.01
CA PRO A 650 -8.41 -14.66 5.17
C PRO A 650 -9.03 -15.29 6.43
N ASP A 651 -10.33 -15.09 6.66
CA ASP A 651 -11.08 -15.66 7.80
C ASP A 651 -11.05 -17.20 7.84
N ASP A 652 -10.88 -17.87 6.69
CA ASP A 652 -10.89 -19.33 6.57
C ASP A 652 -9.52 -19.97 6.89
N ILE A 653 -8.46 -19.15 7.08
CA ILE A 653 -7.05 -19.58 7.20
C ILE A 653 -6.30 -18.93 8.36
N MET A 654 -6.75 -17.75 8.83
CA MET A 654 -6.19 -17.08 10.00
C MET A 654 -6.29 -17.97 11.24
N SER A 655 -5.15 -18.18 11.90
CA SER A 655 -5.01 -19.15 12.99
C SER A 655 -3.85 -18.77 13.90
N LYS A 656 -3.71 -19.44 15.06
CA LYS A 656 -2.57 -19.21 15.97
C LYS A 656 -1.20 -19.55 15.37
N ILE A 657 -1.14 -20.10 14.15
CA ILE A 657 0.10 -20.35 13.43
C ILE A 657 0.83 -19.02 13.12
N SER A 658 0.15 -18.00 12.59
CA SER A 658 0.76 -16.70 12.28
C SER A 658 1.32 -15.99 13.52
N TYR A 659 0.65 -16.15 14.67
CA TYR A 659 1.05 -15.64 15.97
C TYR A 659 2.30 -16.36 16.49
N GLU A 660 2.20 -17.68 16.65
CA GLU A 660 3.16 -18.46 17.45
C GLU A 660 4.36 -18.98 16.64
N LYS A 661 4.15 -19.33 15.36
CA LYS A 661 5.27 -19.60 14.43
C LYS A 661 6.02 -18.31 14.10
N GLY A 662 5.31 -17.17 14.02
CA GLY A 662 5.89 -15.84 13.88
C GLY A 662 6.73 -15.43 15.10
N TYR A 663 6.16 -15.50 16.30
CA TYR A 663 6.89 -15.30 17.57
C TYR A 663 8.14 -16.19 17.65
N THR A 664 7.99 -17.49 17.38
CA THR A 664 9.10 -18.46 17.41
C THR A 664 10.21 -18.07 16.44
N PHE A 665 9.86 -17.61 15.23
CA PHE A 665 10.84 -17.18 14.25
C PHE A 665 11.59 -15.91 14.68
N LEU A 666 10.90 -14.92 15.25
CA LEU A 666 11.54 -13.70 15.78
C LEU A 666 12.47 -14.00 16.96
N CYS A 667 12.08 -14.91 17.86
CA CYS A 667 12.96 -15.40 18.94
C CYS A 667 14.18 -16.16 18.38
N TYR A 668 14.00 -16.99 17.36
CA TYR A 668 15.11 -17.66 16.68
C TYR A 668 16.09 -16.65 16.03
N LEU A 669 15.60 -15.58 15.41
CA LEU A 669 16.45 -14.50 14.88
C LEU A 669 17.15 -13.73 16.01
N GLU A 670 16.46 -13.44 17.12
CA GLU A 670 17.02 -12.81 18.33
C GLU A 670 18.17 -13.64 18.92
N GLU A 671 18.01 -14.96 19.04
CA GLU A 671 19.07 -15.89 19.48
C GLU A 671 20.23 -15.93 18.47
N THR A 672 19.94 -15.94 17.17
CA THR A 672 20.91 -16.04 16.07
C THR A 672 21.89 -14.85 16.01
N VAL A 673 21.41 -13.63 16.31
CA VAL A 673 22.27 -12.41 16.33
C VAL A 673 22.70 -11.99 17.74
N GLY A 674 22.00 -12.47 18.78
CA GLY A 674 22.13 -12.06 20.17
C GLY A 674 21.23 -10.88 20.54
N ARG A 675 20.44 -11.04 21.62
CA ARG A 675 19.43 -10.09 22.11
C ARG A 675 19.89 -8.62 22.19
N GLU A 676 21.12 -8.34 22.62
CA GLU A 676 21.64 -6.96 22.69
C GLU A 676 21.77 -6.27 21.31
N LYS A 677 21.97 -7.05 20.25
CA LYS A 677 21.98 -6.54 18.87
C LYS A 677 20.56 -6.50 18.29
N TRP A 678 19.74 -7.51 18.59
CA TRP A 678 18.33 -7.55 18.18
C TRP A 678 17.53 -6.35 18.70
N LEU A 679 17.69 -5.98 19.98
CA LEU A 679 17.05 -4.80 20.58
C LEU A 679 17.52 -3.46 19.98
N LYS A 680 18.56 -3.45 19.13
CA LYS A 680 18.95 -2.29 18.31
C LYS A 680 18.36 -2.33 16.90
N PHE A 681 18.03 -3.52 16.40
CA PHE A 681 17.31 -3.73 15.15
C PHE A 681 15.81 -3.40 15.27
N VAL A 682 15.15 -3.81 16.36
CA VAL A 682 13.72 -3.54 16.61
C VAL A 682 13.33 -2.06 16.36
N PRO A 683 13.96 -1.04 17.00
CA PRO A 683 13.63 0.36 16.74
C PRO A 683 14.05 0.85 15.36
N TYR A 684 14.99 0.17 14.68
CA TYR A 684 15.35 0.48 13.29
C TYR A 684 14.30 -0.04 12.31
N TYR A 685 13.79 -1.27 12.50
CA TYR A 685 12.72 -1.87 11.70
C TYR A 685 11.46 -0.99 11.72
N PHE A 686 10.94 -0.66 12.91
CA PHE A 686 9.72 0.15 13.06
C PHE A 686 9.87 1.61 12.60
N ARG A 687 11.10 2.13 12.44
CA ARG A 687 11.36 3.44 11.81
C ARG A 687 11.56 3.35 10.30
N THR A 688 12.16 2.26 9.80
CA THR A 688 12.42 2.04 8.37
C THR A 688 11.12 1.88 7.58
N PHE A 689 10.08 1.35 8.21
CA PHE A 689 8.77 1.09 7.60
C PHE A 689 7.63 1.92 8.21
N TYR A 690 7.94 3.04 8.88
CA TYR A 690 6.94 3.90 9.51
C TYR A 690 5.86 4.33 8.51
N GLY A 691 4.60 3.95 8.74
CA GLY A 691 3.47 4.24 7.87
C GLY A 691 3.44 3.44 6.57
N ALA A 692 4.15 2.31 6.49
CA ALA A 692 4.28 1.51 5.27
C ALA A 692 3.78 0.08 5.42
N ALA A 693 3.21 -0.44 4.32
CA ALA A 693 3.00 -1.86 4.09
C ALA A 693 4.34 -2.60 3.87
N VAL A 694 4.46 -3.84 4.36
CA VAL A 694 5.68 -4.67 4.35
C VAL A 694 5.36 -6.14 4.08
N ASP A 695 6.12 -6.77 3.19
CA ASP A 695 6.11 -8.22 2.93
C ASP A 695 7.29 -8.96 3.60
N SER A 696 7.25 -10.29 3.58
CA SER A 696 8.29 -11.15 4.18
C SER A 696 9.70 -10.96 3.58
N SER A 697 9.83 -10.58 2.31
CA SER A 697 11.14 -10.28 1.71
C SER A 697 11.65 -8.95 2.23
N ARG A 698 10.85 -7.87 2.17
CA ARG A 698 11.24 -6.55 2.70
C ARG A 698 11.61 -6.61 4.19
N PHE A 699 10.93 -7.44 4.98
CA PHE A 699 11.37 -7.76 6.35
C PHE A 699 12.77 -8.40 6.38
N LYS A 700 12.95 -9.53 5.69
CA LYS A 700 14.23 -10.28 5.63
C LYS A 700 15.39 -9.40 5.17
N ASP A 701 15.17 -8.64 4.10
CA ASP A 701 16.19 -7.80 3.49
C ASP A 701 16.56 -6.65 4.44
N CYS A 702 15.61 -6.12 5.21
CA CYS A 702 15.87 -5.18 6.31
C CYS A 702 16.73 -5.78 7.43
N VAL A 703 16.47 -7.03 7.86
CA VAL A 703 17.31 -7.75 8.84
C VAL A 703 18.74 -7.91 8.31
N LEU A 704 18.90 -8.51 7.13
CA LEU A 704 20.20 -8.81 6.53
C LEU A 704 21.04 -7.53 6.31
N LYS A 705 20.40 -6.46 5.84
CA LYS A 705 20.99 -5.14 5.63
C LYS A 705 21.45 -4.47 6.92
N PHE A 706 20.61 -4.45 7.97
CA PHE A 706 20.97 -3.87 9.26
C PHE A 706 22.18 -4.56 9.90
N PHE A 707 22.25 -5.88 9.82
CA PHE A 707 23.35 -6.65 10.39
C PHE A 707 24.59 -6.78 9.49
N SER A 708 24.53 -6.33 8.23
CA SER A 708 25.65 -6.39 7.27
C SER A 708 26.99 -5.76 7.73
N PRO A 709 27.04 -4.73 8.60
CA PRO A 709 28.31 -4.23 9.15
C PRO A 709 28.93 -5.12 10.24
N ASP A 710 28.14 -6.04 10.83
CA ASP A 710 28.56 -6.96 11.87
C ASP A 710 28.86 -8.34 11.25
N ALA A 711 30.15 -8.62 11.04
CA ALA A 711 30.59 -9.85 10.38
C ALA A 711 30.16 -11.14 11.12
N ALA A 712 29.93 -11.08 12.44
CA ALA A 712 29.47 -12.24 13.20
C ALA A 712 27.96 -12.47 13.01
N ALA A 713 27.15 -11.41 13.14
CA ALA A 713 25.71 -11.49 12.87
C ALA A 713 25.43 -11.84 11.41
N THR A 714 26.17 -11.26 10.46
CA THR A 714 26.13 -11.62 9.04
C THR A 714 26.44 -13.10 8.81
N SER A 715 27.47 -13.65 9.47
CA SER A 715 27.80 -15.07 9.35
C SER A 715 26.72 -15.98 9.94
N SER A 716 26.08 -15.61 11.06
CA SER A 716 24.98 -16.37 11.64
C SER A 716 23.72 -16.33 10.76
N LEU A 717 23.34 -15.14 10.28
CA LEU A 717 22.16 -14.95 9.41
C LEU A 717 22.33 -15.60 8.03
N GLY A 718 23.57 -15.73 7.55
CA GLY A 718 23.91 -16.51 6.36
C GLY A 718 23.69 -18.03 6.50
N CYS A 719 23.48 -18.53 7.73
CA CYS A 719 23.10 -19.93 8.00
C CYS A 719 21.58 -20.12 8.22
N VAL A 720 20.78 -19.05 8.18
CA VAL A 720 19.32 -19.14 8.34
C VAL A 720 18.69 -19.61 7.03
N ASP A 721 17.96 -20.73 7.06
CA ASP A 721 17.12 -21.15 5.94
C ASP A 721 15.79 -20.37 5.95
N TRP A 722 15.86 -19.15 5.43
CA TRP A 722 14.71 -18.26 5.27
C TRP A 722 13.56 -18.89 4.47
N ASN A 723 13.88 -19.73 3.48
CA ASN A 723 12.86 -20.36 2.64
C ASN A 723 12.09 -21.43 3.42
N SER A 724 12.78 -22.25 4.22
CA SER A 724 12.11 -23.18 5.12
C SER A 724 11.33 -22.47 6.22
N TRP A 725 11.83 -21.37 6.78
CA TRP A 725 11.09 -20.63 7.81
C TRP A 725 9.78 -20.02 7.26
N PHE A 726 9.81 -19.44 6.06
CA PHE A 726 8.63 -18.85 5.43
C PHE A 726 7.66 -19.90 4.87
N HIS A 727 8.13 -20.78 3.98
CA HIS A 727 7.26 -21.58 3.09
C HIS A 727 7.14 -23.06 3.49
N LYS A 728 7.88 -23.56 4.50
CA LYS A 728 7.74 -24.96 4.92
C LYS A 728 6.50 -25.13 5.81
N PRO A 729 5.60 -26.08 5.48
CA PRO A 729 4.57 -26.58 6.38
C PRO A 729 5.12 -27.14 7.71
N GLY A 730 4.21 -27.28 8.67
CA GLY A 730 4.44 -27.98 9.93
C GLY A 730 5.19 -27.17 10.98
N ALA A 731 5.57 -27.86 12.06
CA ALA A 731 6.23 -27.24 13.19
C ALA A 731 7.69 -26.85 12.87
N PRO A 732 8.16 -25.68 13.32
CA PRO A 732 9.60 -25.40 13.36
C PRO A 732 10.28 -26.29 14.42
N PRO A 733 11.63 -26.31 14.51
CA PRO A 733 12.32 -26.97 15.62
C PRO A 733 11.88 -26.36 16.96
N LYS A 734 11.41 -27.20 17.91
CA LYS A 734 10.92 -26.72 19.21
C LYS A 734 12.02 -26.00 20.00
N PRO A 735 11.82 -24.73 20.42
CA PRO A 735 12.77 -24.00 21.26
C PRO A 735 12.90 -24.61 22.67
N GLY A 736 14.01 -24.29 23.34
CA GLY A 736 14.38 -24.82 24.66
C GLY A 736 13.65 -24.19 25.85
N PHE A 737 12.35 -23.89 25.73
CA PHE A 737 11.56 -23.18 26.75
C PHE A 737 11.65 -23.86 28.13
N CYS A 738 11.79 -23.06 29.19
CA CYS A 738 11.98 -23.58 30.55
C CYS A 738 11.35 -22.66 31.61
N SER A 739 10.17 -23.03 32.10
CA SER A 739 9.48 -22.36 33.20
C SER A 739 9.41 -23.23 34.46
N GLU A 740 9.65 -22.65 35.63
CA GLU A 740 9.39 -23.28 36.93
C GLU A 740 7.90 -23.19 37.32
N LEU A 741 7.17 -22.17 36.85
CA LEU A 741 5.71 -22.08 36.99
C LEU A 741 5.03 -23.27 36.28
N TYR A 742 5.46 -23.58 35.05
CA TYR A 742 4.94 -24.70 34.27
C TYR A 742 5.22 -26.06 34.92
N LYS A 743 6.42 -26.24 35.50
CA LYS A 743 6.79 -27.47 36.24
C LYS A 743 5.89 -27.67 37.46
N LYS A 744 5.65 -26.63 38.25
CA LYS A 744 4.73 -26.68 39.40
C LYS A 744 3.29 -26.99 39.00
N ALA A 745 2.83 -26.45 37.87
CA ALA A 745 1.51 -26.76 37.32
C ALA A 745 1.37 -28.24 36.94
N ILE A 746 2.39 -28.84 36.31
CA ILE A 746 2.45 -30.29 36.06
C ILE A 746 2.52 -31.08 37.37
N GLU A 747 3.42 -30.75 38.29
CA GLU A 747 3.59 -31.47 39.54
C GLU A 747 2.29 -31.49 40.37
N LEU A 748 1.52 -30.40 40.36
CA LEU A 748 0.21 -30.33 41.01
C LEU A 748 -0.86 -31.11 40.21
N ALA A 749 -0.89 -31.01 38.88
CA ALA A 749 -1.82 -31.77 38.04
C ALA A 749 -1.65 -33.29 38.20
N ASP A 750 -0.41 -33.79 38.20
CA ASP A 750 -0.08 -35.20 38.46
C ASP A 750 -0.50 -35.64 39.88
N GLN A 751 -0.31 -34.77 40.88
CA GLN A 751 -0.71 -35.03 42.26
C GLN A 751 -2.23 -35.09 42.44
N TRP A 752 -3.01 -34.31 41.68
CA TRP A 752 -4.48 -34.40 41.64
C TRP A 752 -4.98 -35.58 40.80
N GLY A 753 -4.37 -35.85 39.64
CA GLY A 753 -4.71 -37.00 38.78
C GLY A 753 -4.42 -38.35 39.44
N SER A 754 -3.46 -38.41 40.35
CA SER A 754 -3.11 -39.57 41.18
C SER A 754 -3.65 -39.50 42.62
N LEU A 755 -4.57 -38.56 42.91
CA LEU A 755 -5.11 -38.39 44.26
C LEU A 755 -5.95 -39.60 44.69
N SER A 756 -5.73 -40.04 45.92
CA SER A 756 -6.47 -41.12 46.55
C SER A 756 -6.36 -41.01 48.08
N VAL A 757 -7.22 -41.74 48.79
CA VAL A 757 -7.17 -41.89 50.26
C VAL A 757 -5.79 -42.39 50.76
N GLN A 758 -5.02 -43.08 49.91
CA GLN A 758 -3.70 -43.65 50.25
C GLN A 758 -2.52 -42.76 49.80
N SER A 759 -2.75 -41.73 48.97
CA SER A 759 -1.68 -40.87 48.45
C SER A 759 -1.03 -40.07 49.59
N ALA A 760 0.24 -39.67 49.43
CA ALA A 760 0.96 -38.89 50.43
C ALA A 760 0.62 -37.39 50.41
N PHE A 761 0.31 -36.85 49.22
CA PHE A 761 -0.15 -35.48 49.03
C PHE A 761 -1.48 -35.21 49.74
N ARG A 762 -1.63 -34.01 50.31
CA ARG A 762 -2.85 -33.53 50.97
C ARG A 762 -3.13 -32.13 50.42
N PRO A 763 -4.07 -31.96 49.49
CA PRO A 763 -4.35 -30.66 48.91
C PRO A 763 -4.72 -29.61 49.95
N SER A 764 -4.31 -28.37 49.72
CA SER A 764 -4.46 -27.24 50.64
C SER A 764 -4.53 -25.91 49.88
N GLY A 765 -5.23 -24.89 50.38
CA GLY A 765 -5.31 -23.59 49.69
C GLY A 765 -3.94 -22.95 49.39
N SER A 766 -2.91 -23.30 50.17
CA SER A 766 -1.51 -22.87 49.96
C SER A 766 -0.82 -23.49 48.73
N ASP A 767 -1.39 -24.52 48.09
CA ASP A 767 -0.78 -25.16 46.92
C ASP A 767 -0.71 -24.19 45.72
N VAL A 768 -1.71 -23.31 45.60
CA VAL A 768 -1.89 -22.30 44.53
C VAL A 768 -1.66 -20.86 45.02
N GLU A 769 -1.17 -20.67 46.25
CA GLU A 769 -0.98 -19.34 46.84
C GLU A 769 0.10 -18.55 46.08
N GLY A 770 -0.28 -17.37 45.57
CA GLY A 770 0.61 -16.50 44.78
C GLY A 770 0.84 -16.94 43.33
N TRP A 771 0.07 -17.90 42.80
CA TRP A 771 0.11 -18.25 41.38
C TRP A 771 -0.53 -17.14 40.52
N THR A 772 -0.01 -16.94 39.30
CA THR A 772 -0.68 -16.12 38.28
C THR A 772 -1.90 -16.87 37.73
N ALA A 773 -2.87 -16.16 37.15
CA ALA A 773 -3.97 -16.82 36.45
C ALA A 773 -3.43 -17.75 35.37
N GLY A 774 -2.43 -17.32 34.57
CA GLY A 774 -1.77 -18.15 33.56
C GLY A 774 -1.30 -19.50 34.09
N GLN A 775 -0.70 -19.54 35.28
CA GLN A 775 -0.29 -20.79 35.92
C GLN A 775 -1.48 -21.66 36.36
N VAL A 776 -2.56 -21.04 36.86
CA VAL A 776 -3.82 -21.73 37.19
C VAL A 776 -4.53 -22.26 35.93
N LEU A 777 -4.53 -21.51 34.82
CA LEU A 777 -5.08 -21.95 33.53
C LEU A 777 -4.39 -23.23 33.05
N VAL A 778 -3.05 -23.27 33.09
CA VAL A 778 -2.26 -24.45 32.72
C VAL A 778 -2.58 -25.66 33.61
N PHE A 779 -2.66 -25.48 34.92
CA PHE A 779 -3.03 -26.58 35.83
C PHE A 779 -4.44 -27.12 35.52
N LEU A 780 -5.42 -26.25 35.25
CA LEU A 780 -6.77 -26.67 34.88
C LEU A 780 -6.82 -27.32 33.50
N ASP A 781 -6.12 -26.79 32.49
CA ASP A 781 -6.08 -27.39 31.15
C ASP A 781 -5.36 -28.76 31.17
N LEU A 782 -4.31 -28.97 31.97
CA LEU A 782 -3.70 -30.29 32.19
C LEU A 782 -4.70 -31.30 32.79
N LEU A 783 -5.55 -30.89 33.73
CA LEU A 783 -6.62 -31.73 34.27
C LEU A 783 -7.75 -31.99 33.25
N ILE A 784 -7.94 -31.10 32.27
CA ILE A 784 -8.85 -31.29 31.13
C ILE A 784 -8.24 -32.22 30.09
N GLU A 785 -6.92 -32.19 29.86
CA GLU A 785 -6.25 -33.06 28.90
C GLU A 785 -6.06 -34.49 29.44
N SER A 786 -6.00 -34.66 30.76
CA SER A 786 -5.90 -35.98 31.42
C SER A 786 -6.84 -37.04 30.83
N PRO A 787 -6.33 -38.20 30.36
CA PRO A 787 -7.14 -39.28 29.78
C PRO A 787 -8.18 -39.89 30.73
N GLN A 788 -8.08 -39.64 32.04
CA GLN A 788 -9.09 -39.96 33.03
C GLN A 788 -9.47 -38.67 33.78
N PRO A 789 -10.77 -38.31 33.88
CA PRO A 789 -11.18 -37.16 34.68
C PRO A 789 -10.95 -37.43 36.17
N ILE A 790 -10.65 -36.37 36.93
CA ILE A 790 -10.59 -36.47 38.39
C ILE A 790 -11.95 -36.94 38.95
N PRO A 791 -11.97 -37.82 39.97
CA PRO A 791 -13.19 -38.22 40.65
C PRO A 791 -14.04 -37.03 41.12
N LEU A 792 -15.37 -37.15 40.99
CA LEU A 792 -16.36 -36.13 41.38
C LEU A 792 -16.16 -35.58 42.80
N GLU A 793 -15.75 -36.42 43.75
CA GLU A 793 -15.44 -36.01 45.13
C GLU A 793 -14.22 -35.08 45.21
N TYR A 794 -13.18 -35.34 44.42
CA TYR A 794 -11.98 -34.50 44.37
C TYR A 794 -12.19 -33.23 43.54
N CYS A 795 -13.04 -33.26 42.51
CA CYS A 795 -13.40 -32.06 41.75
C CYS A 795 -14.13 -31.00 42.62
N LYS A 796 -14.90 -31.44 43.62
CA LYS A 796 -15.54 -30.53 44.59
C LYS A 796 -14.56 -30.02 45.63
N LEU A 797 -13.66 -30.89 46.12
CA LEU A 797 -12.56 -30.49 47.00
C LEU A 797 -11.62 -29.46 46.34
N LEU A 798 -11.45 -29.53 45.02
CA LEU A 798 -10.63 -28.59 44.24
C LEU A 798 -11.21 -27.16 44.26
N ASP A 799 -12.52 -26.99 44.06
CA ASP A 799 -13.17 -25.67 44.23
C ASP A 799 -13.23 -25.22 45.70
N GLU A 800 -13.46 -26.13 46.65
CA GLU A 800 -13.48 -25.81 48.08
C GLU A 800 -12.11 -25.26 48.57
N LEU A 801 -11.01 -25.69 47.97
CA LEU A 801 -9.66 -25.29 48.35
C LEU A 801 -9.06 -24.15 47.52
N TYR A 802 -9.38 -24.07 46.22
CA TYR A 802 -8.75 -23.11 45.28
C TYR A 802 -9.70 -22.02 44.76
N ASP A 803 -10.99 -22.06 45.10
CA ASP A 803 -12.03 -21.08 44.74
C ASP A 803 -12.24 -20.83 43.23
N VAL A 804 -11.64 -21.65 42.37
CA VAL A 804 -11.64 -21.52 40.90
C VAL A 804 -13.04 -21.54 40.27
N GLY A 805 -14.03 -22.17 40.92
CA GLY A 805 -15.43 -22.17 40.51
C GLY A 805 -16.19 -20.89 40.89
N LYS A 806 -15.62 -20.03 41.73
CA LYS A 806 -16.21 -18.75 42.17
C LYS A 806 -15.46 -17.53 41.62
N SER A 807 -14.34 -17.75 40.91
CA SER A 807 -13.58 -16.71 40.23
C SER A 807 -14.44 -15.90 39.26
N SER A 808 -14.30 -14.56 39.32
CA SER A 808 -14.84 -13.62 38.34
C SER A 808 -14.10 -13.66 37.00
N ASN A 809 -12.90 -14.26 36.95
CA ASN A 809 -12.13 -14.39 35.73
C ASN A 809 -12.67 -15.54 34.87
N LEU A 810 -13.31 -15.18 33.75
CA LEU A 810 -13.90 -16.13 32.80
C LEU A 810 -12.88 -17.12 32.21
N GLU A 811 -11.59 -16.78 32.12
CA GLU A 811 -10.57 -17.74 31.69
C GLU A 811 -10.41 -18.89 32.71
N ILE A 812 -10.51 -18.61 34.01
CA ILE A 812 -10.36 -19.59 35.09
C ILE A 812 -11.63 -20.42 35.26
N VAL A 813 -12.78 -19.77 35.49
CA VAL A 813 -14.02 -20.48 35.84
C VAL A 813 -14.53 -21.36 34.70
N THR A 814 -14.37 -20.95 33.43
CA THR A 814 -14.77 -21.79 32.28
C THR A 814 -13.93 -23.06 32.16
N ARG A 815 -12.65 -23.02 32.55
CA ARG A 815 -11.80 -24.23 32.65
C ARG A 815 -12.19 -25.12 33.82
N TYR A 816 -12.44 -24.55 35.00
CA TYR A 816 -12.98 -25.33 36.12
C TYR A 816 -14.27 -26.05 35.73
N LEU A 817 -15.20 -25.37 35.04
CA LEU A 817 -16.44 -25.97 34.56
C LEU A 817 -16.17 -27.12 33.57
N ARG A 818 -15.19 -27.00 32.66
CA ARG A 818 -14.76 -28.12 31.79
C ARG A 818 -14.21 -29.32 32.60
N VAL A 819 -13.44 -29.09 33.67
CA VAL A 819 -13.01 -30.16 34.59
C VAL A 819 -14.21 -30.80 35.29
N ALA A 820 -15.13 -30.02 35.84
CA ALA A 820 -16.29 -30.49 36.58
C ALA A 820 -17.30 -31.25 35.72
N LEU A 821 -17.56 -30.79 34.49
CA LEU A 821 -18.40 -31.49 33.52
C LEU A 821 -17.76 -32.83 33.08
N ARG A 822 -16.43 -32.88 32.88
CA ARG A 822 -15.70 -34.13 32.63
C ARG A 822 -15.73 -35.10 33.82
N ALA A 823 -15.69 -34.58 35.05
CA ALA A 823 -15.89 -35.35 36.28
C ALA A 823 -17.35 -35.81 36.50
N GLY A 824 -18.27 -35.39 35.62
CA GLY A 824 -19.69 -35.74 35.67
C GLY A 824 -20.50 -34.95 36.70
N ASP A 825 -20.00 -33.82 37.20
CA ASP A 825 -20.75 -33.00 38.15
C ASP A 825 -21.95 -32.33 37.50
N ARG A 826 -23.13 -32.57 38.08
CA ARG A 826 -24.38 -31.94 37.66
C ARG A 826 -24.72 -30.67 38.44
N SER A 827 -24.05 -30.36 39.55
CA SER A 827 -24.31 -29.09 40.26
C SER A 827 -23.83 -27.87 39.49
N VAL A 828 -22.76 -27.99 38.69
CA VAL A 828 -22.22 -26.88 37.89
C VAL A 828 -23.05 -26.54 36.65
N LEU A 829 -23.96 -27.42 36.20
CA LEU A 829 -24.72 -27.24 34.95
C LEU A 829 -25.44 -25.89 34.89
N LYS A 830 -26.02 -25.41 36.00
CA LYS A 830 -26.71 -24.12 36.02
C LYS A 830 -25.75 -22.95 35.84
N GLN A 831 -24.55 -23.03 36.41
CA GLN A 831 -23.50 -22.03 36.24
C GLN A 831 -22.96 -22.03 34.81
N THR A 832 -22.82 -23.20 34.17
CA THR A 832 -22.50 -23.31 32.75
C THR A 832 -23.57 -22.66 31.87
N GLU A 833 -24.86 -22.97 32.09
CA GLU A 833 -25.97 -22.31 31.39
C GLU A 833 -25.93 -20.78 31.56
N ASP A 834 -25.70 -20.30 32.78
CA ASP A 834 -25.70 -18.87 33.09
C ASP A 834 -24.50 -18.16 32.44
N ILE A 835 -23.32 -18.80 32.34
CA ILE A 835 -22.16 -18.23 31.63
C ILE A 835 -22.34 -18.25 30.11
N LEU A 836 -22.90 -19.33 29.55
CA LEU A 836 -23.28 -19.41 28.14
C LEU A 836 -24.33 -18.35 27.76
N GLY A 837 -25.17 -17.92 28.71
CA GLY A 837 -26.10 -16.79 28.56
C GLY A 837 -25.48 -15.41 28.78
N GLN A 838 -24.23 -15.31 29.25
CA GLN A 838 -23.57 -14.04 29.63
C GLN A 838 -22.55 -13.51 28.62
N THR A 839 -21.97 -14.34 27.75
CA THR A 839 -20.95 -13.89 26.79
C THR A 839 -21.10 -14.51 25.39
N GLY A 840 -20.74 -13.74 24.36
CA GLY A 840 -20.62 -14.20 22.97
C GLY A 840 -19.20 -14.60 22.55
N ARG A 841 -18.20 -14.55 23.47
CA ARG A 841 -16.80 -14.82 23.13
C ARG A 841 -16.59 -16.30 22.83
N MET A 842 -16.37 -16.63 21.55
CA MET A 842 -16.38 -18.00 21.03
C MET A 842 -15.34 -18.94 21.67
N LYS A 843 -14.27 -18.37 22.26
CA LYS A 843 -13.28 -19.06 23.10
C LYS A 843 -13.90 -19.80 24.29
N PHE A 844 -14.98 -19.26 24.87
CA PHE A 844 -15.69 -19.85 26.01
C PHE A 844 -16.95 -20.61 25.58
N VAL A 845 -17.65 -20.11 24.55
CA VAL A 845 -18.97 -20.64 24.12
C VAL A 845 -18.87 -21.96 23.35
N ARG A 846 -17.74 -22.25 22.67
CA ARG A 846 -17.54 -23.52 21.94
C ARG A 846 -17.03 -24.71 22.80
N PRO A 847 -16.19 -24.52 23.83
CA PRO A 847 -15.67 -25.65 24.63
C PRO A 847 -16.49 -26.05 25.87
N LEU A 848 -17.60 -25.35 26.15
CA LEU A 848 -18.57 -25.64 27.23
C LEU A 848 -19.83 -26.34 26.69
#